data_AF-A0A7M3XTX9-F1
#
_entry.id   AF-A0A7M3XTX9-F1
#
_cell.length_a   1.000
_cell.length_b   1.000
_cell.length_c   1.000
_cell.angle_alpha   90.00
_cell.angle_beta   90.00
_cell.angle_gamma   90.00
#
_symmetry.space_group_name_H-M   'P 1'
#
loop_
_entity.id
_entity.type
_entity.pdbx_description
1 polymer ?
#
loop_
_entity_poly.entity_id
_entity_poly.type
_entity_poly.pdbx_seq_one_letter_code
_entity_poly.pdbx_strand_id
1 'polypeptide(L)'
;AERGLITKVRNTNHKQIDDKWFSIRMAGVHGTLGCLAVAGASDMEDLRALYTGGLTYEIAEDFSGGIPSKWASSSLSDPLDCLRLKLLDMLGSEGPQTLDQLSDRLPFPVGQVESVLQELEMRNLVSIGFFTQTDEGEFILRVDEYRITGGSVEVVDYRTLQTLLLQKSFTEFSEPSEAIKSLALIQRRDELLHRVKNFRFRDWKDFKHDSDVYNGRLLHNRVGYTTLDQVPMLLGLRSEPWLGSLEEEILEKIPEDGITRTELLSEYPRGKENQHIQKSIKRAISNLERQLVVAKQYLDVPNRKRSIALFRKIHGVVEPLDFPEALAQLIGKIGPVRLHTLRFFVSRPVEELAEALRELENEGTICRVVALQPDPTDYYSSHEDAEKLLSPITEDRKMRILAQSDPFCSRFIQEVRMILKQGWYHPVFKGVDPIGRILMFVVNDYLEIKDVNIPHSYLDEFKDTFNELLENYRDRLVDVSVMHSFNGVPVHDCDENIQGILSDLGFVSMGDGERYIRGGIVEPRPRNEVNRLLFHTHNIHQISRWENETYALKEIDELRDDFALRGRCEMFRVDLQSMAATEQLHQGTNLRGHQVWARLPHFQRLLTIRNAPPNDDDFGVLEFFRNHNDPSVFMERLAMRRAEFRKLISPLVRSGHLVQDYRGGFKTVESLQSSDLWSVKRSYLRELVEEYPVISMKQLERLAGTPFSPEEISDVLHEFEEDGTLIKGFLVDDQHDISWGRKEILDSKEIPKTRDLVIPPSDPLIHYFGSILRERFGFGSAYLVFHKEEPIAAFKANTRNSTIEVTDFVGDSDLEKEALRVMKEFAWEHQMPLTGELYEKLRSR
;
A
#
# COMPACT_ATOMS: atom_id res chain seq x y z
N ALA A 1 -36.59 34.29 5.24
CA ALA A 1 -35.65 34.45 6.35
C ALA A 1 -35.94 33.39 7.43
N GLU A 2 -37.04 33.50 8.18
CA GLU A 2 -37.40 32.56 9.26
C GLU A 2 -37.64 31.11 8.81
N ARG A 3 -38.03 30.90 7.55
CA ARG A 3 -38.13 29.57 6.92
C ARG A 3 -36.80 28.99 6.41
N GLY A 4 -35.69 29.72 6.57
CA GLY A 4 -34.37 29.30 6.07
C GLY A 4 -34.31 29.12 4.55
N LEU A 5 -34.85 30.07 3.76
CA LEU A 5 -34.76 30.04 2.29
C LEU A 5 -33.92 31.17 1.69
N ILE A 6 -33.79 32.27 2.43
CA ILE A 6 -33.04 33.46 2.04
C ILE A 6 -32.26 33.96 3.26
N THR A 7 -31.07 34.51 3.02
CA THR A 7 -30.17 35.04 4.04
C THR A 7 -29.52 36.37 3.59
N LYS A 8 -28.74 36.98 4.47
CA LYS A 8 -27.92 38.17 4.21
C LYS A 8 -26.43 37.85 4.33
N VAL A 9 -25.63 38.58 3.59
CA VAL A 9 -24.16 38.50 3.56
C VAL A 9 -23.58 39.83 4.03
N ARG A 10 -22.49 39.83 4.78
CA ARG A 10 -21.72 41.04 5.13
C ARG A 10 -20.21 40.75 5.24
N ASN A 11 -19.42 41.81 5.48
CA ASN A 11 -17.95 41.75 5.58
C ASN A 11 -17.25 41.29 4.29
N THR A 12 -17.88 41.49 3.13
CA THR A 12 -17.24 41.26 1.83
C THR A 12 -16.45 42.47 1.34
N ASN A 13 -16.59 43.61 2.02
CA ASN A 13 -16.08 44.93 1.62
C ASN A 13 -16.65 45.44 0.29
N HIS A 14 -17.69 44.80 -0.24
CA HIS A 14 -18.35 45.17 -1.49
C HIS A 14 -19.76 45.73 -1.23
N LYS A 15 -19.94 47.05 -1.43
CA LYS A 15 -21.18 47.79 -1.09
C LYS A 15 -22.46 47.27 -1.76
N GLN A 16 -22.35 46.60 -2.90
CA GLN A 16 -23.51 46.06 -3.61
C GLN A 16 -23.95 44.69 -3.08
N ILE A 17 -23.13 44.03 -2.25
CA ILE A 17 -23.37 42.68 -1.74
C ILE A 17 -23.69 42.72 -0.24
N ASP A 18 -22.96 43.54 0.53
CA ASP A 18 -23.16 43.64 1.97
C ASP A 18 -24.59 44.10 2.33
N ASP A 19 -25.20 43.41 3.31
CA ASP A 19 -26.55 43.57 3.85
C ASP A 19 -27.72 43.34 2.87
N LYS A 20 -27.45 42.80 1.67
CA LYS A 20 -28.48 42.40 0.69
C LYS A 20 -29.01 40.99 0.93
N TRP A 21 -30.20 40.73 0.41
CA TRP A 21 -30.88 39.43 0.50
C TRP A 21 -30.50 38.54 -0.67
N PHE A 22 -30.12 37.31 -0.37
CA PHE A 22 -29.82 36.27 -1.35
C PHE A 22 -30.54 34.98 -0.98
N SER A 23 -30.78 34.10 -1.95
CA SER A 23 -31.10 32.71 -1.65
C SER A 23 -29.91 32.07 -0.92
N ILE A 24 -30.16 31.05 -0.08
CA ILE A 24 -29.08 30.38 0.65
C ILE A 24 -27.97 29.91 -0.28
N ARG A 25 -28.34 29.36 -1.44
CA ARG A 25 -27.40 28.89 -2.46
C ARG A 25 -26.54 30.03 -3.03
N MET A 26 -27.14 31.18 -3.32
CA MET A 26 -26.44 32.31 -3.95
C MET A 26 -25.71 33.21 -2.95
N ALA A 27 -26.04 33.14 -1.66
CA ALA A 27 -25.36 33.89 -0.62
C ALA A 27 -23.86 33.58 -0.59
N GLY A 28 -23.48 32.30 -0.66
CA GLY A 28 -22.07 31.92 -0.66
C GLY A 28 -21.31 32.32 -1.94
N VAL A 29 -21.99 32.23 -3.09
CA VAL A 29 -21.45 32.66 -4.39
C VAL A 29 -21.17 34.16 -4.40
N HIS A 30 -22.17 34.97 -4.03
CA HIS A 30 -22.02 36.42 -3.98
C HIS A 30 -21.02 36.85 -2.89
N GLY A 31 -21.02 36.21 -1.73
CA GLY A 31 -20.03 36.48 -0.67
C GLY A 31 -18.60 36.27 -1.16
N THR A 32 -18.36 35.14 -1.82
CA THR A 32 -17.05 34.78 -2.37
C THR A 32 -16.60 35.74 -3.49
N LEU A 33 -17.45 35.96 -4.51
CA LEU A 33 -17.12 36.87 -5.62
C LEU A 33 -16.92 38.32 -5.15
N GLY A 34 -17.67 38.75 -4.13
CA GLY A 34 -17.50 40.07 -3.51
C GLY A 34 -16.13 40.24 -2.86
N CYS A 35 -15.70 39.27 -2.06
CA CYS A 35 -14.36 39.29 -1.46
C CYS A 35 -13.25 39.27 -2.51
N LEU A 36 -13.40 38.45 -3.56
CA LEU A 36 -12.41 38.33 -4.64
C LEU A 36 -12.24 39.62 -5.43
N ALA A 37 -13.36 40.28 -5.77
CA ALA A 37 -13.35 41.56 -6.47
C ALA A 37 -12.54 42.63 -5.70
N VAL A 38 -12.57 42.60 -4.37
CA VAL A 38 -11.82 43.53 -3.52
C VAL A 38 -10.36 43.09 -3.30
N ALA A 39 -10.09 41.78 -3.36
CA ALA A 39 -8.77 41.18 -3.13
C ALA A 39 -7.82 41.21 -4.35
N GLY A 40 -8.16 41.95 -5.42
CA GLY A 40 -7.30 42.12 -6.61
C GLY A 40 -7.63 41.18 -7.78
N ALA A 41 -8.70 40.37 -7.70
CA ALA A 41 -9.14 39.54 -8.82
C ALA A 41 -9.65 40.38 -10.01
N SER A 42 -9.99 41.65 -9.80
CA SER A 42 -10.36 42.61 -10.84
C SER A 42 -9.21 42.95 -11.80
N ASP A 43 -7.96 42.70 -11.39
CA ASP A 43 -6.76 43.14 -12.12
C ASP A 43 -5.95 41.96 -12.68
N MET A 44 -6.39 40.73 -12.45
CA MET A 44 -5.73 39.50 -12.91
C MET A 44 -6.36 38.95 -14.19
N GLU A 45 -5.63 38.15 -14.96
CA GLU A 45 -6.18 37.44 -16.14
C GLU A 45 -6.75 36.05 -15.79
N ASP A 46 -6.21 35.36 -14.77
CA ASP A 46 -6.67 34.03 -14.33
C ASP A 46 -6.96 33.98 -12.82
N LEU A 47 -8.20 33.64 -12.47
CA LEU A 47 -8.66 33.49 -11.08
C LEU A 47 -7.99 32.32 -10.34
N ARG A 48 -7.44 31.32 -11.05
CA ARG A 48 -6.75 30.15 -10.45
C ARG A 48 -5.40 30.51 -9.84
N ALA A 49 -4.81 31.62 -10.28
CA ALA A 49 -3.52 32.09 -9.81
C ALA A 49 -3.63 32.81 -8.45
N LEU A 50 -4.83 33.24 -8.05
CA LEU A 50 -5.05 33.99 -6.82
C LEU A 50 -5.11 33.04 -5.63
N TYR A 51 -4.24 33.24 -4.64
CA TYR A 51 -4.32 32.55 -3.37
C TYR A 51 -5.45 33.13 -2.52
N THR A 52 -6.40 32.30 -2.13
CA THR A 52 -7.61 32.71 -1.38
C THR A 52 -7.54 32.43 0.12
N GLY A 53 -6.43 31.87 0.61
CA GLY A 53 -6.27 31.48 1.99
C GLY A 53 -6.42 32.65 2.96
N GLY A 54 -7.21 32.46 4.02
CA GLY A 54 -7.40 33.43 5.11
C GLY A 54 -8.48 34.50 4.89
N LEU A 55 -9.10 34.57 3.71
CA LEU A 55 -10.23 35.47 3.46
C LEU A 55 -11.55 34.85 3.98
N THR A 56 -12.41 35.67 4.60
CA THR A 56 -13.70 35.23 5.16
C THR A 56 -14.77 36.31 5.00
N TYR A 57 -16.03 35.91 4.94
CA TYR A 57 -17.20 36.80 5.00
C TYR A 57 -18.21 36.24 6.00
N GLU A 58 -19.28 36.99 6.31
CA GLU A 58 -20.28 36.55 7.27
C GLU A 58 -21.65 36.34 6.63
N ILE A 59 -22.34 35.26 7.03
CA ILE A 59 -23.71 34.93 6.63
C ILE A 59 -24.63 34.96 7.86
N ALA A 60 -25.83 35.49 7.72
CA ALA A 60 -26.82 35.48 8.79
C ALA A 60 -27.49 34.09 8.95
N GLU A 61 -27.51 33.55 10.17
CA GLU A 61 -28.13 32.25 10.48
C GLU A 61 -29.57 32.43 10.99
N ASP A 62 -29.74 33.29 11.99
CA ASP A 62 -31.00 33.47 12.69
C ASP A 62 -31.60 34.85 12.39
N PHE A 63 -32.94 34.90 12.31
CA PHE A 63 -33.68 36.12 12.02
C PHE A 63 -34.85 36.29 13.00
N SER A 64 -35.00 37.49 13.54
CA SER A 64 -36.17 37.91 14.32
C SER A 64 -36.80 39.14 13.67
N GLY A 65 -38.00 38.99 13.09
CA GLY A 65 -38.69 40.11 12.43
C GLY A 65 -37.95 40.66 11.20
N GLY A 66 -37.19 39.80 10.51
CA GLY A 66 -36.39 40.18 9.33
C GLY A 66 -35.03 40.82 9.63
N ILE A 67 -34.66 40.97 10.90
CA ILE A 67 -33.35 41.44 11.34
C ILE A 67 -32.51 40.23 11.75
N PRO A 68 -31.26 40.10 11.27
CA PRO A 68 -30.39 38.99 11.63
C PRO A 68 -29.93 39.11 13.10
N SER A 69 -30.19 38.09 13.90
CA SER A 69 -29.81 38.02 15.32
C SER A 69 -28.45 37.36 15.54
N LYS A 70 -28.01 36.51 14.60
CA LYS A 70 -26.74 35.80 14.65
C LYS A 70 -26.08 35.75 13.27
N TRP A 71 -24.77 35.96 13.25
CA TRP A 71 -23.93 35.88 12.06
C TRP A 71 -22.89 34.79 12.25
N ALA A 72 -22.64 34.00 11.20
CA ALA A 72 -21.62 32.98 11.15
C ALA A 72 -20.55 33.36 10.12
N SER A 73 -19.28 33.21 10.50
CA SER A 73 -18.16 33.38 9.58
C SER A 73 -18.11 32.21 8.62
N SER A 74 -17.94 32.51 7.33
CA SER A 74 -17.83 31.56 6.23
C SER A 74 -16.53 31.82 5.46
N SER A 75 -15.82 30.75 5.12
CA SER A 75 -14.65 30.80 4.25
C SER A 75 -15.08 31.02 2.79
N LEU A 76 -14.17 31.56 1.97
CA LEU A 76 -14.43 31.65 0.53
C LEU A 76 -14.67 30.25 -0.06
N SER A 77 -15.66 30.18 -0.94
CA SER A 77 -15.85 29.05 -1.83
C SER A 77 -14.89 29.16 -3.02
N ASP A 78 -14.94 28.20 -3.94
CA ASP A 78 -14.08 28.25 -5.13
C ASP A 78 -14.39 29.47 -6.02
N PRO A 79 -13.38 30.31 -6.35
CA PRO A 79 -13.57 31.50 -7.19
C PRO A 79 -14.22 31.21 -8.54
N LEU A 80 -13.74 30.18 -9.22
CA LEU A 80 -14.13 29.84 -10.58
C LEU A 80 -15.52 29.23 -10.63
N ASP A 81 -15.85 28.35 -9.71
CA ASP A 81 -17.17 27.77 -9.61
C ASP A 81 -18.20 28.81 -9.22
N CYS A 82 -17.87 29.73 -8.33
CA CYS A 82 -18.76 30.83 -8.00
C CYS A 82 -19.06 31.66 -9.25
N LEU A 83 -18.04 31.96 -10.06
CA LEU A 83 -18.22 32.70 -11.32
C LEU A 83 -19.03 31.90 -12.34
N ARG A 84 -18.74 30.60 -12.53
CA ARG A 84 -19.50 29.69 -13.40
C ARG A 84 -20.97 29.61 -12.98
N LEU A 85 -21.22 29.35 -11.70
CA LEU A 85 -22.57 29.28 -11.14
C LEU A 85 -23.32 30.59 -11.34
N LYS A 86 -22.64 31.73 -11.18
CA LYS A 86 -23.25 33.03 -11.40
C LYS A 86 -23.62 33.26 -12.86
N LEU A 87 -22.75 32.88 -13.79
CA LEU A 87 -23.04 32.96 -15.23
C LEU A 87 -24.20 32.05 -15.63
N LEU A 88 -24.22 30.80 -15.15
CA LEU A 88 -25.32 29.87 -15.39
C LEU A 88 -26.65 30.37 -14.80
N ASP A 89 -26.61 30.97 -13.59
CA ASP A 89 -27.77 31.58 -12.93
C ASP A 89 -28.33 32.78 -13.74
N MET A 90 -27.45 33.63 -14.27
CA MET A 90 -27.84 34.76 -15.13
C MET A 90 -28.49 34.27 -16.42
N LEU A 91 -27.84 33.35 -17.14
CA LEU A 91 -28.36 32.81 -18.40
C LEU A 91 -29.68 32.04 -18.20
N GLY A 92 -29.80 31.27 -17.13
CA GLY A 92 -31.02 30.52 -16.83
C GLY A 92 -32.20 31.38 -16.38
N SER A 93 -31.93 32.56 -15.80
CA SER A 93 -32.97 33.47 -15.33
C SER A 93 -33.42 34.46 -16.41
N GLU A 94 -32.50 34.89 -17.26
CA GLU A 94 -32.69 36.02 -18.16
C GLU A 94 -32.68 35.63 -19.65
N GLY A 95 -32.28 34.39 -19.98
CA GLY A 95 -32.22 33.89 -21.35
C GLY A 95 -30.92 34.24 -22.09
N PRO A 96 -30.94 34.28 -23.44
CA PRO A 96 -29.77 34.60 -24.25
C PRO A 96 -29.18 35.99 -23.94
N GLN A 97 -27.87 36.12 -23.76
CA GLN A 97 -27.18 37.40 -23.54
C GLN A 97 -25.83 37.50 -24.25
N THR A 98 -25.42 38.71 -24.61
CA THR A 98 -24.10 38.97 -25.20
C THR A 98 -23.00 39.03 -24.14
N LEU A 99 -21.73 38.85 -24.56
CA LEU A 99 -20.58 38.92 -23.67
C LEU A 99 -20.50 40.24 -22.90
N ASP A 100 -20.72 41.37 -23.59
CA ASP A 100 -20.65 42.70 -23.01
C ASP A 100 -21.71 42.90 -21.90
N GLN A 101 -22.93 42.42 -22.12
CA GLN A 101 -24.01 42.48 -21.13
C GLN A 101 -23.70 41.66 -19.87
N LEU A 102 -23.10 40.48 -20.03
CA LEU A 102 -22.68 39.65 -18.92
C LEU A 102 -21.51 40.29 -18.15
N SER A 103 -20.53 40.81 -18.88
CA SER A 103 -19.33 41.43 -18.30
C SER A 103 -19.65 42.72 -17.55
N ASP A 104 -20.53 43.58 -18.07
CA ASP A 104 -20.89 44.86 -17.44
C ASP A 104 -21.51 44.70 -16.04
N ARG A 105 -22.07 43.52 -15.76
CA ARG A 105 -22.74 43.23 -14.48
C ARG A 105 -21.84 42.52 -13.48
N LEU A 106 -20.64 42.12 -13.89
CA LEU A 106 -19.69 41.38 -13.06
C LEU A 106 -18.47 42.27 -12.76
N PRO A 107 -17.95 42.25 -11.52
CA PRO A 107 -16.77 43.05 -11.15
C PRO A 107 -15.45 42.41 -11.62
N PHE A 108 -15.46 41.75 -12.80
CA PHE A 108 -14.35 40.99 -13.35
C PHE A 108 -14.04 41.44 -14.78
N PRO A 109 -12.78 41.37 -15.24
CA PRO A 109 -12.40 41.68 -16.61
C PRO A 109 -13.15 40.84 -17.65
N VAL A 110 -13.44 41.44 -18.81
CA VAL A 110 -14.10 40.76 -19.94
C VAL A 110 -13.41 39.44 -20.30
N GLY A 111 -12.07 39.43 -20.34
CA GLY A 111 -11.30 38.22 -20.66
C GLY A 111 -11.50 37.06 -19.68
N GLN A 112 -11.73 37.34 -18.39
CA GLN A 112 -12.05 36.30 -17.41
C GLN A 112 -13.44 35.72 -17.67
N VAL A 113 -14.43 36.59 -17.86
CA VAL A 113 -15.82 36.19 -18.13
C VAL A 113 -15.89 35.38 -19.42
N GLU A 114 -15.21 35.82 -20.48
CA GLU A 114 -15.09 35.11 -21.75
C GLU A 114 -14.43 33.74 -21.58
N SER A 115 -13.30 33.67 -20.86
CA SER A 115 -12.62 32.38 -20.62
C SER A 115 -13.51 31.39 -19.88
N VAL A 116 -14.30 31.84 -18.91
CA VAL A 116 -15.24 30.98 -18.18
C VAL A 116 -16.40 30.54 -19.07
N LEU A 117 -16.93 31.43 -19.91
CA LEU A 117 -17.97 31.08 -20.88
C LEU A 117 -17.48 30.06 -21.91
N GLN A 118 -16.27 30.23 -22.45
CA GLN A 118 -15.64 29.25 -23.34
C GLN A 118 -15.46 27.89 -22.64
N GLU A 119 -15.11 27.88 -21.34
CA GLU A 119 -15.03 26.65 -20.57
C GLU A 119 -16.41 25.98 -20.39
N LEU A 120 -17.46 26.76 -20.12
CA LEU A 120 -18.83 26.27 -20.02
C LEU A 120 -19.36 25.74 -21.38
N GLU A 121 -18.93 26.35 -22.48
CA GLU A 121 -19.20 25.88 -23.84
C GLU A 121 -18.50 24.55 -24.12
N MET A 122 -17.19 24.43 -23.82
CA MET A 122 -16.47 23.15 -23.94
C MET A 122 -17.09 22.03 -23.11
N ARG A 123 -17.70 22.38 -21.97
CA ARG A 123 -18.43 21.45 -21.09
C ARG A 123 -19.88 21.17 -21.54
N ASN A 124 -20.33 21.78 -22.64
CA ASN A 124 -21.69 21.67 -23.19
C ASN A 124 -22.80 22.13 -22.24
N LEU A 125 -22.51 23.07 -21.32
CA LEU A 125 -23.50 23.68 -20.44
C LEU A 125 -24.11 24.94 -21.06
N VAL A 126 -23.27 25.67 -21.81
CA VAL A 126 -23.62 26.91 -22.52
C VAL A 126 -23.37 26.71 -24.00
N SER A 127 -24.10 27.44 -24.84
CA SER A 127 -23.94 27.48 -26.29
C SER A 127 -23.95 28.92 -26.77
N ILE A 128 -23.24 29.19 -27.87
CA ILE A 128 -23.18 30.49 -28.52
C ILE A 128 -23.90 30.46 -29.86
N GLY A 129 -24.75 31.45 -30.12
CA GLY A 129 -25.53 31.53 -31.34
C GLY A 129 -26.24 32.87 -31.52
N PHE A 130 -27.15 32.92 -32.49
CA PHE A 130 -27.98 34.10 -32.77
C PHE A 130 -29.44 33.75 -32.53
N PHE A 131 -29.96 34.05 -31.34
CA PHE A 131 -31.28 33.59 -30.91
C PHE A 131 -32.32 34.71 -30.98
N THR A 132 -31.92 35.96 -30.73
CA THR A 132 -32.83 37.12 -30.68
C THR A 132 -32.75 38.06 -31.90
N GLN A 133 -32.11 37.61 -33.00
CA GLN A 133 -31.89 38.41 -34.22
C GLN A 133 -30.92 39.60 -34.03
N THR A 134 -29.94 39.45 -33.13
CA THR A 134 -28.82 40.38 -32.95
C THR A 134 -27.71 40.14 -33.98
N ASP A 135 -26.87 41.17 -34.21
CA ASP A 135 -25.65 41.06 -35.03
C ASP A 135 -24.45 40.46 -34.26
N GLU A 136 -24.59 40.32 -32.94
CA GLU A 136 -23.58 39.78 -32.03
C GLU A 136 -24.01 38.42 -31.48
N GLY A 137 -23.04 37.54 -31.23
CA GLY A 137 -23.26 36.21 -30.68
C GLY A 137 -23.75 36.27 -29.23
N GLU A 138 -24.81 35.54 -28.95
CA GLU A 138 -25.45 35.42 -27.65
C GLU A 138 -25.15 34.05 -27.03
N PHE A 139 -24.87 34.03 -25.73
CA PHE A 139 -24.74 32.83 -24.93
C PHE A 139 -26.10 32.44 -24.36
N ILE A 140 -26.43 31.14 -24.40
CA ILE A 140 -27.65 30.56 -23.80
C ILE A 140 -27.31 29.24 -23.11
N LEU A 141 -28.10 28.80 -22.13
CA LEU A 141 -28.01 27.43 -21.62
C LEU A 141 -28.32 26.41 -22.72
N ARG A 142 -27.52 25.35 -22.80
CA ARG A 142 -27.65 24.31 -23.84
C ARG A 142 -29.00 23.58 -23.79
N VAL A 143 -29.56 23.40 -22.60
CA VAL A 143 -30.89 22.81 -22.40
C VAL A 143 -31.99 23.70 -22.99
N ASP A 144 -31.85 25.02 -22.85
CA ASP A 144 -32.83 25.97 -23.37
C ASP A 144 -32.71 26.13 -24.89
N GLU A 145 -31.49 26.08 -25.44
CA GLU A 145 -31.28 26.00 -26.89
C GLU A 145 -32.00 24.77 -27.48
N TYR A 146 -31.83 23.59 -26.88
CA TYR A 146 -32.48 22.37 -27.35
C TYR A 146 -34.02 22.50 -27.34
N ARG A 147 -34.57 23.16 -26.31
CA ARG A 147 -36.01 23.44 -26.24
C ARG A 147 -36.47 24.41 -27.32
N ILE A 148 -35.73 25.49 -27.55
CA ILE A 148 -36.06 26.53 -28.56
C ILE A 148 -35.97 25.99 -29.98
N THR A 149 -35.01 25.10 -30.25
CA THR A 149 -34.77 24.49 -31.57
C THR A 149 -35.73 23.34 -31.93
N GLY A 150 -36.70 23.03 -31.05
CA GLY A 150 -37.76 22.07 -31.32
C GLY A 150 -37.53 20.66 -30.76
N GLY A 151 -36.71 20.52 -29.72
CA GLY A 151 -36.51 19.26 -29.01
C GLY A 151 -37.83 18.68 -28.46
N SER A 152 -38.09 17.40 -28.75
CA SER A 152 -39.37 16.73 -28.44
C SER A 152 -39.34 15.87 -27.17
N VAL A 153 -38.17 15.64 -26.60
CA VAL A 153 -37.94 14.76 -25.44
C VAL A 153 -37.56 15.61 -24.23
N GLU A 154 -38.01 15.24 -23.05
CA GLU A 154 -37.56 15.86 -21.80
C GLU A 154 -36.11 15.42 -21.52
N VAL A 155 -35.21 16.39 -21.43
CA VAL A 155 -33.76 16.14 -21.30
C VAL A 155 -33.26 16.67 -19.98
N VAL A 156 -32.43 15.87 -19.31
CA VAL A 156 -31.74 16.23 -18.08
C VAL A 156 -30.38 16.84 -18.43
N ASP A 157 -30.00 17.88 -17.69
CA ASP A 157 -28.66 18.44 -17.77
C ASP A 157 -27.59 17.40 -17.38
N TYR A 158 -26.49 17.37 -18.12
CA TYR A 158 -25.43 16.40 -17.89
C TYR A 158 -24.78 16.57 -16.51
N ARG A 159 -24.68 17.80 -15.99
CA ARG A 159 -24.09 18.04 -14.66
C ARG A 159 -24.95 17.47 -13.54
N THR A 160 -26.27 17.53 -13.66
CA THR A 160 -27.20 16.91 -12.70
C THR A 160 -27.00 15.39 -12.67
N LEU A 161 -26.83 14.76 -13.83
CA LEU A 161 -26.51 13.34 -13.94
C LEU A 161 -25.17 12.99 -13.28
N GLN A 162 -24.11 13.78 -13.53
CA GLN A 162 -22.81 13.57 -12.88
C GLN A 162 -22.90 13.74 -11.36
N THR A 163 -23.68 14.70 -10.88
CA THR A 163 -23.87 14.98 -9.45
C THR A 163 -24.58 13.82 -8.74
N LEU A 164 -25.63 13.26 -9.35
CA LEU A 164 -26.30 12.08 -8.81
C LEU A 164 -25.31 10.90 -8.65
N LEU A 165 -24.49 10.68 -9.68
CA LEU A 165 -23.49 9.61 -9.68
C LEU A 165 -22.41 9.83 -8.64
N LEU A 166 -21.99 11.07 -8.41
CA LEU A 166 -21.05 11.44 -7.36
C LEU A 166 -21.62 11.09 -5.98
N GLN A 167 -22.83 11.56 -5.67
CA GLN A 167 -23.50 11.29 -4.40
C GLN A 167 -23.67 9.79 -4.16
N LYS A 168 -24.13 9.06 -5.19
CA LYS A 168 -24.30 7.62 -5.13
C LYS A 168 -22.97 6.90 -4.89
N SER A 169 -21.92 7.28 -5.62
CA SER A 169 -20.61 6.65 -5.54
C SER A 169 -19.91 6.88 -4.20
N PHE A 170 -20.12 8.03 -3.56
CA PHE A 170 -19.48 8.41 -2.30
C PHE A 170 -20.45 8.43 -1.12
N THR A 171 -21.42 7.52 -1.13
CA THR A 171 -22.22 7.24 0.05
C THR A 171 -21.30 6.70 1.15
N GLU A 172 -21.37 7.28 2.35
CA GLU A 172 -20.58 6.84 3.49
C GLU A 172 -21.22 5.64 4.20
N PHE A 173 -20.44 4.58 4.35
CA PHE A 173 -20.82 3.34 5.02
C PHE A 173 -20.07 3.19 6.35
N SER A 174 -20.64 2.36 7.23
CA SER A 174 -20.01 2.04 8.52
C SER A 174 -18.96 0.95 8.38
N GLU A 175 -19.21 -0.01 7.49
CA GLU A 175 -18.34 -1.16 7.27
C GLU A 175 -17.86 -1.27 5.81
N PRO A 176 -16.64 -1.77 5.57
CA PRO A 176 -16.14 -2.06 4.22
C PRO A 176 -17.02 -3.01 3.40
N SER A 177 -17.68 -3.96 4.06
CA SER A 177 -18.56 -4.95 3.43
C SER A 177 -19.75 -4.27 2.73
N GLU A 178 -20.38 -3.29 3.37
CA GLU A 178 -21.49 -2.50 2.83
C GLU A 178 -21.07 -1.67 1.61
N ALA A 179 -19.90 -1.02 1.69
CA ALA A 179 -19.35 -0.24 0.58
C ALA A 179 -19.12 -1.11 -0.68
N ILE A 180 -18.65 -2.34 -0.50
CA ILE A 180 -18.42 -3.28 -1.61
C ILE A 180 -19.74 -3.77 -2.19
N LYS A 181 -20.74 -4.06 -1.35
CA LYS A 181 -22.08 -4.41 -1.81
C LYS A 181 -22.69 -3.28 -2.64
N SER A 182 -22.44 -2.02 -2.28
CA SER A 182 -22.87 -0.87 -3.07
C SER A 182 -22.15 -0.80 -4.43
N LEU A 183 -20.82 -0.98 -4.45
CA LEU A 183 -20.00 -0.90 -5.66
C LEU A 183 -20.01 -2.18 -6.54
N ALA A 184 -20.59 -3.27 -6.04
CA ALA A 184 -20.46 -4.67 -6.51
C ALA A 184 -19.06 -5.28 -6.39
N LEU A 185 -17.99 -4.51 -6.65
CA LEU A 185 -16.61 -4.94 -6.44
C LEU A 185 -15.67 -3.76 -6.19
N ILE A 186 -14.53 -4.06 -5.58
CA ILE A 186 -13.39 -3.14 -5.45
C ILE A 186 -12.11 -3.79 -5.96
N GLN A 187 -11.19 -3.01 -6.51
CA GLN A 187 -9.88 -3.52 -6.98
C GLN A 187 -8.77 -3.21 -6.00
N ARG A 188 -8.86 -2.05 -5.33
CA ARG A 188 -7.85 -1.53 -4.41
C ARG A 188 -8.51 -1.04 -3.14
N ARG A 189 -7.78 -1.14 -2.02
CA ARG A 189 -8.20 -0.57 -0.74
C ARG A 189 -8.36 0.96 -0.79
N ASP A 190 -7.63 1.63 -1.67
CA ASP A 190 -7.72 3.09 -1.87
C ASP A 190 -9.14 3.53 -2.24
N GLU A 191 -9.92 2.64 -2.86
CA GLU A 191 -11.32 2.87 -3.28
C GLU A 191 -12.28 2.93 -2.07
N LEU A 192 -11.87 2.48 -0.88
CA LEU A 192 -12.70 2.53 0.33
C LEU A 192 -12.51 3.81 1.15
N LEU A 193 -11.40 4.54 0.95
CA LEU A 193 -10.99 5.68 1.77
C LEU A 193 -12.10 6.74 1.91
N HIS A 194 -12.77 7.07 0.80
CA HIS A 194 -13.82 8.10 0.76
C HIS A 194 -15.25 7.53 0.91
N ARG A 195 -15.39 6.25 1.26
CA ARG A 195 -16.67 5.53 1.30
C ARG A 195 -16.94 4.86 2.64
N VAL A 196 -15.94 4.70 3.50
CA VAL A 196 -16.07 4.08 4.80
C VAL A 196 -15.60 5.07 5.86
N LYS A 197 -16.38 5.23 6.93
CA LYS A 197 -16.08 6.18 8.00
C LYS A 197 -14.77 5.81 8.70
N ASN A 198 -13.85 6.77 8.80
CA ASN A 198 -12.55 6.64 9.48
C ASN A 198 -11.72 5.44 8.99
N PHE A 199 -11.83 5.09 7.71
CA PHE A 199 -11.12 3.94 7.14
C PHE A 199 -9.61 4.13 7.16
N ARG A 200 -8.90 3.13 7.68
CA ARG A 200 -7.44 3.04 7.67
C ARG A 200 -6.98 1.91 6.76
N PHE A 201 -5.81 2.05 6.15
CA PHE A 201 -5.26 0.99 5.29
C PHE A 201 -4.88 -0.28 6.04
N ARG A 202 -4.77 -0.22 7.39
CA ARG A 202 -4.61 -1.37 8.28
C ARG A 202 -5.86 -2.26 8.30
N ASP A 203 -7.05 -1.66 8.31
CA ASP A 203 -8.35 -2.35 8.35
C ASP A 203 -8.57 -3.27 7.15
N TRP A 204 -7.88 -2.98 6.04
CA TRP A 204 -7.86 -3.83 4.85
C TRP A 204 -7.46 -5.28 5.15
N LYS A 205 -6.57 -5.50 6.11
CA LYS A 205 -6.10 -6.83 6.47
C LYS A 205 -7.25 -7.65 7.03
N ASP A 206 -8.00 -7.10 7.97
CA ASP A 206 -9.11 -7.80 8.62
C ASP A 206 -10.19 -8.12 7.60
N PHE A 207 -10.54 -7.13 6.77
CA PHE A 207 -11.49 -7.31 5.67
C PHE A 207 -11.06 -8.40 4.68
N LYS A 208 -9.80 -8.42 4.26
CA LYS A 208 -9.30 -9.39 3.27
C LYS A 208 -9.38 -10.84 3.77
N HIS A 209 -9.32 -11.06 5.08
CA HIS A 209 -9.35 -12.38 5.70
C HIS A 209 -10.75 -12.79 6.20
N ASP A 210 -11.76 -11.94 5.97
CA ASP A 210 -13.16 -12.27 6.23
C ASP A 210 -13.60 -13.50 5.40
N SER A 211 -14.39 -14.38 6.00
CA SER A 211 -14.90 -15.57 5.34
C SER A 211 -15.80 -15.26 4.15
N ASP A 212 -16.48 -14.12 4.15
CA ASP A 212 -17.47 -13.79 3.13
C ASP A 212 -16.83 -13.08 1.93
N VAL A 213 -15.53 -12.82 1.97
CA VAL A 213 -14.80 -12.05 0.96
C VAL A 213 -14.06 -12.96 -0.01
N TYR A 214 -14.37 -12.77 -1.28
CA TYR A 214 -13.80 -13.53 -2.40
C TYR A 214 -12.99 -12.62 -3.30
N ASN A 215 -11.78 -13.05 -3.61
CA ASN A 215 -10.92 -12.45 -4.62
C ASN A 215 -10.99 -13.25 -5.92
N GLY A 216 -11.25 -12.59 -7.03
CA GLY A 216 -11.37 -13.26 -8.32
C GLY A 216 -11.23 -12.31 -9.49
N ARG A 217 -11.37 -12.87 -10.69
CA ARG A 217 -11.59 -12.07 -11.90
C ARG A 217 -13.09 -11.87 -12.05
N LEU A 218 -13.58 -10.73 -11.63
CA LEU A 218 -15.01 -10.49 -11.38
C LEU A 218 -15.73 -9.93 -12.62
N LEU A 219 -15.56 -8.66 -12.96
CA LEU A 219 -16.15 -8.05 -14.17
C LEU A 219 -15.06 -7.79 -15.22
N HIS A 220 -15.27 -8.23 -16.47
CA HIS A 220 -14.31 -8.05 -17.58
C HIS A 220 -12.87 -8.46 -17.27
N ASN A 221 -12.69 -9.58 -16.57
CA ASN A 221 -11.37 -10.08 -16.13
C ASN A 221 -10.57 -9.15 -15.20
N ARG A 222 -11.21 -8.11 -14.64
CA ARG A 222 -10.61 -7.27 -13.59
C ARG A 222 -10.47 -8.09 -12.32
N VAL A 223 -9.27 -8.06 -11.75
CA VAL A 223 -9.00 -8.71 -10.47
C VAL A 223 -9.49 -7.79 -9.37
N GLY A 224 -10.37 -8.29 -8.51
CA GLY A 224 -10.95 -7.51 -7.43
C GLY A 224 -11.47 -8.39 -6.31
N TYR A 225 -12.05 -7.72 -5.32
CA TYR A 225 -12.69 -8.29 -4.14
C TYR A 225 -14.18 -8.01 -4.19
N THR A 226 -14.96 -9.00 -3.81
CA THR A 226 -16.42 -8.92 -3.67
C THR A 226 -16.85 -9.81 -2.51
N THR A 227 -18.10 -9.67 -2.10
CA THR A 227 -18.71 -10.50 -1.06
C THR A 227 -19.53 -11.63 -1.68
N LEU A 228 -19.72 -12.73 -0.94
CA LEU A 228 -20.40 -13.93 -1.44
C LEU A 228 -21.81 -13.65 -1.99
N ASP A 229 -22.55 -12.75 -1.36
CA ASP A 229 -23.90 -12.33 -1.75
C ASP A 229 -23.95 -11.61 -3.11
N GLN A 230 -22.83 -11.08 -3.59
CA GLN A 230 -22.73 -10.40 -4.88
C GLN A 230 -22.34 -11.34 -6.02
N VAL A 231 -21.80 -12.52 -5.71
CA VAL A 231 -21.38 -13.51 -6.71
C VAL A 231 -22.52 -13.95 -7.65
N PRO A 232 -23.76 -14.23 -7.19
CA PRO A 232 -24.87 -14.61 -8.07
C PRO A 232 -25.12 -13.61 -9.20
N MET A 233 -25.11 -12.31 -8.88
CA MET A 233 -25.26 -11.22 -9.84
C MET A 233 -24.11 -11.21 -10.85
N LEU A 234 -22.86 -11.33 -10.37
CA LEU A 234 -21.67 -11.35 -11.24
C LEU A 234 -21.66 -12.55 -12.20
N LEU A 235 -22.19 -13.70 -11.77
CA LEU A 235 -22.35 -14.87 -12.62
C LEU A 235 -23.47 -14.67 -13.66
N GLY A 236 -24.60 -14.07 -13.27
CA GLY A 236 -25.72 -13.79 -14.19
C GLY A 236 -25.33 -12.86 -15.36
N LEU A 237 -24.43 -11.91 -15.12
CA LEU A 237 -23.89 -10.99 -16.15
C LEU A 237 -22.92 -11.65 -17.15
N ARG A 238 -22.58 -12.92 -16.94
CA ARG A 238 -21.68 -13.72 -17.80
C ARG A 238 -22.49 -14.71 -18.62
N SER A 239 -21.87 -15.17 -19.72
CA SER A 239 -22.35 -16.35 -20.43
C SER A 239 -21.96 -17.61 -19.65
N GLU A 240 -22.60 -18.74 -19.96
CA GLU A 240 -22.19 -20.02 -19.38
C GLU A 240 -20.70 -20.29 -19.65
N PRO A 241 -19.97 -20.82 -18.64
CA PRO A 241 -18.55 -21.11 -18.78
C PRO A 241 -18.33 -22.29 -19.72
N TRP A 242 -17.38 -22.17 -20.64
CA TRP A 242 -16.90 -23.30 -21.43
C TRP A 242 -15.74 -23.97 -20.70
N LEU A 243 -15.93 -25.21 -20.26
CA LEU A 243 -14.94 -26.00 -19.54
C LEU A 243 -14.35 -27.07 -20.46
N GLY A 244 -13.03 -27.11 -20.56
CA GLY A 244 -12.29 -28.21 -21.19
C GLY A 244 -12.10 -29.40 -20.23
N SER A 245 -11.71 -30.56 -20.78
CA SER A 245 -11.52 -31.79 -19.99
C SER A 245 -10.55 -31.65 -18.81
N LEU A 246 -9.45 -30.89 -18.98
CA LEU A 246 -8.49 -30.62 -17.91
C LEU A 246 -9.04 -29.66 -16.85
N GLU A 247 -9.94 -28.75 -17.24
CA GLU A 247 -10.57 -27.79 -16.32
C GLU A 247 -11.61 -28.49 -15.45
N GLU A 248 -12.39 -29.42 -16.02
CA GLU A 248 -13.30 -30.31 -15.30
C GLU A 248 -12.56 -31.19 -14.29
N GLU A 249 -11.46 -31.86 -14.71
CA GLU A 249 -10.64 -32.68 -13.81
C GLU A 249 -10.11 -31.87 -12.61
N ILE A 250 -9.63 -30.65 -12.86
CA ILE A 250 -9.14 -29.77 -11.79
C ILE A 250 -10.29 -29.33 -10.87
N LEU A 251 -11.46 -29.04 -11.43
CA LEU A 251 -12.63 -28.59 -10.69
C LEU A 251 -13.19 -29.67 -9.76
N GLU A 252 -13.19 -30.93 -10.19
CA GLU A 252 -13.60 -32.09 -9.38
C GLU A 252 -12.71 -32.30 -8.15
N LYS A 253 -11.42 -31.94 -8.25
CA LYS A 253 -10.45 -32.05 -7.16
C LYS A 253 -10.54 -30.93 -6.12
N ILE A 254 -11.32 -29.88 -6.36
CA ILE A 254 -11.47 -28.76 -5.42
C ILE A 254 -12.65 -29.06 -4.48
N PRO A 255 -12.41 -29.30 -3.17
CA PRO A 255 -13.46 -29.49 -2.19
C PRO A 255 -14.20 -28.17 -1.88
N GLU A 256 -15.37 -28.26 -1.26
CA GLU A 256 -16.20 -27.09 -0.89
C GLU A 256 -15.49 -26.15 0.10
N ASP A 257 -14.74 -26.72 1.06
CA ASP A 257 -13.93 -25.97 2.02
C ASP A 257 -12.71 -25.26 1.38
N GLY A 258 -12.42 -25.61 0.12
CA GLY A 258 -11.31 -25.07 -0.66
C GLY A 258 -10.00 -25.79 -0.45
N ILE A 259 -9.05 -25.55 -1.36
CA ILE A 259 -7.74 -26.20 -1.37
C ILE A 259 -6.63 -25.19 -1.73
N THR A 260 -5.43 -25.38 -1.18
CA THR A 260 -4.31 -24.54 -1.59
C THR A 260 -3.82 -24.92 -2.98
N ARG A 261 -3.21 -23.95 -3.68
CA ARG A 261 -2.55 -24.22 -4.97
C ARG A 261 -1.51 -25.34 -4.88
N THR A 262 -0.83 -25.47 -3.75
CA THR A 262 0.28 -26.43 -3.60
C THR A 262 -0.23 -27.85 -3.48
N GLU A 263 -1.32 -28.05 -2.73
CA GLU A 263 -2.02 -29.32 -2.59
C GLU A 263 -2.70 -29.72 -3.89
N LEU A 264 -3.39 -28.79 -4.57
CA LEU A 264 -4.00 -29.04 -5.87
C LEU A 264 -2.96 -29.49 -6.93
N LEU A 265 -1.73 -28.97 -6.83
CA LEU A 265 -0.62 -29.31 -7.72
C LEU A 265 0.30 -30.43 -7.20
N SER A 266 -0.08 -31.12 -6.12
CA SER A 266 0.75 -32.16 -5.51
C SER A 266 0.77 -33.46 -6.34
N GLU A 267 -0.38 -33.81 -6.94
CA GLU A 267 -0.56 -35.04 -7.71
C GLU A 267 0.00 -34.98 -9.14
N TYR A 268 0.27 -33.77 -9.65
CA TYR A 268 0.76 -33.59 -11.01
C TYR A 268 2.29 -33.69 -11.10
N PRO A 269 2.81 -34.33 -12.17
CA PRO A 269 4.25 -34.60 -12.30
C PRO A 269 5.09 -33.31 -12.38
N ARG A 270 6.21 -33.32 -11.65
CA ARG A 270 7.17 -32.20 -11.59
C ARG A 270 8.50 -32.55 -12.28
N GLY A 271 9.18 -31.56 -12.86
CA GLY A 271 10.49 -31.74 -13.52
C GLY A 271 10.63 -30.96 -14.82
N LYS A 272 11.86 -30.85 -15.35
CA LYS A 272 12.13 -30.14 -16.63
C LYS A 272 11.42 -30.80 -17.82
N GLU A 273 11.24 -32.12 -17.81
CA GLU A 273 10.58 -32.89 -18.88
C GLU A 273 9.06 -32.66 -18.91
N ASN A 274 8.44 -32.43 -17.74
CA ASN A 274 6.99 -32.23 -17.59
C ASN A 274 6.57 -30.76 -17.61
N GLN A 275 7.43 -29.86 -18.10
CA GLN A 275 7.12 -28.42 -18.17
C GLN A 275 5.88 -28.11 -19.02
N HIS A 276 5.63 -28.89 -20.07
CA HIS A 276 4.46 -28.70 -20.94
C HIS A 276 3.16 -28.95 -20.16
N ILE A 277 3.10 -30.03 -19.36
CA ILE A 277 1.96 -30.35 -18.48
C ILE A 277 1.76 -29.25 -17.45
N GLN A 278 2.82 -28.79 -16.80
CA GLN A 278 2.73 -27.70 -15.82
C GLN A 278 2.23 -26.39 -16.43
N LYS A 279 2.62 -26.08 -17.67
CA LYS A 279 2.09 -24.91 -18.39
C LYS A 279 0.61 -25.08 -18.70
N SER A 280 0.18 -26.27 -19.14
CA SER A 280 -1.24 -26.57 -19.40
C SER A 280 -2.10 -26.45 -18.15
N ILE A 281 -1.67 -27.02 -17.02
CA ILE A 281 -2.41 -26.91 -15.74
C ILE A 281 -2.48 -25.46 -15.28
N LYS A 282 -1.38 -24.70 -15.38
CA LYS A 282 -1.38 -23.27 -15.05
C LYS A 282 -2.36 -22.47 -15.91
N ARG A 283 -2.49 -22.81 -17.20
CA ARG A 283 -3.46 -22.20 -18.12
C ARG A 283 -4.89 -22.58 -17.74
N ALA A 284 -5.16 -23.85 -17.47
CA ALA A 284 -6.47 -24.33 -17.03
C ALA A 284 -6.93 -23.62 -15.74
N ILE A 285 -6.09 -23.54 -14.71
CA ILE A 285 -6.39 -22.76 -13.48
C ILE A 285 -6.66 -21.29 -13.82
N SER A 286 -5.85 -20.68 -14.69
CA SER A 286 -6.08 -19.29 -15.09
C SER A 286 -7.38 -19.09 -15.87
N ASN A 287 -7.86 -20.10 -16.61
CA ASN A 287 -9.12 -20.05 -17.33
C ASN A 287 -10.30 -20.20 -16.37
N LEU A 288 -10.23 -21.14 -15.42
CA LEU A 288 -11.20 -21.27 -14.32
C LEU A 288 -11.37 -19.96 -13.55
N GLU A 289 -10.25 -19.28 -13.23
CA GLU A 289 -10.29 -17.95 -12.60
C GLU A 289 -10.93 -16.91 -13.51
N ARG A 290 -10.59 -16.86 -14.81
CA ARG A 290 -11.15 -15.89 -15.77
C ARG A 290 -12.67 -16.03 -15.91
N GLN A 291 -13.17 -17.25 -15.91
CA GLN A 291 -14.59 -17.55 -16.02
C GLN A 291 -15.34 -17.44 -14.69
N LEU A 292 -14.66 -17.07 -13.59
CA LEU A 292 -15.23 -17.02 -12.23
C LEU A 292 -15.81 -18.35 -11.76
N VAL A 293 -15.27 -19.46 -12.29
CA VAL A 293 -15.64 -20.83 -11.88
C VAL A 293 -15.04 -21.14 -10.51
N VAL A 294 -13.89 -20.55 -10.24
CA VAL A 294 -13.15 -20.65 -8.97
C VAL A 294 -12.75 -19.24 -8.52
N ALA A 295 -12.88 -18.97 -7.23
CA ALA A 295 -12.40 -17.75 -6.59
C ALA A 295 -11.43 -18.07 -5.45
N LYS A 296 -10.72 -17.06 -4.99
CA LYS A 296 -9.73 -17.18 -3.91
C LYS A 296 -10.28 -16.57 -2.64
N GLN A 297 -10.15 -17.30 -1.55
CA GLN A 297 -10.32 -16.77 -0.20
C GLN A 297 -8.95 -16.71 0.46
N TYR A 298 -8.68 -15.65 1.23
CA TYR A 298 -7.41 -15.50 1.93
C TYR A 298 -7.57 -15.82 3.39
N LEU A 299 -6.73 -16.70 3.93
CA LEU A 299 -6.64 -16.98 5.36
C LEU A 299 -5.35 -16.42 5.93
N ASP A 300 -5.46 -15.78 7.09
CA ASP A 300 -4.29 -15.43 7.89
C ASP A 300 -3.86 -16.65 8.71
N VAL A 301 -2.56 -16.94 8.70
CA VAL A 301 -2.01 -18.09 9.43
C VAL A 301 -0.87 -17.59 10.31
N PRO A 302 -0.91 -17.84 11.63
CA PRO A 302 0.15 -17.44 12.54
C PRO A 302 1.53 -17.89 12.05
N ASN A 303 2.54 -17.04 12.23
CA ASN A 303 3.93 -17.30 11.84
C ASN A 303 4.17 -17.44 10.32
N ARG A 304 3.24 -17.00 9.47
CA ARG A 304 3.41 -16.98 8.01
C ARG A 304 3.30 -15.56 7.46
N LYS A 305 4.35 -15.09 6.77
CA LYS A 305 4.42 -13.73 6.19
C LYS A 305 3.38 -13.42 5.09
N ARG A 306 2.78 -14.45 4.49
CA ARG A 306 1.82 -14.29 3.39
C ARG A 306 0.57 -15.10 3.69
N SER A 307 -0.59 -14.45 3.55
CA SER A 307 -1.89 -15.10 3.61
C SER A 307 -1.92 -16.31 2.68
N ILE A 308 -2.57 -17.38 3.14
CA ILE A 308 -2.82 -18.56 2.32
C ILE A 308 -3.98 -18.26 1.40
N ALA A 309 -3.83 -18.50 0.09
CA ALA A 309 -4.93 -18.43 -0.86
C ALA A 309 -5.55 -19.83 -1.01
N LEU A 310 -6.80 -19.96 -0.58
CA LEU A 310 -7.64 -21.13 -0.82
C LEU A 310 -8.45 -20.92 -2.09
N PHE A 311 -8.38 -21.89 -2.99
CA PHE A 311 -9.24 -21.93 -4.18
C PHE A 311 -10.56 -22.56 -3.77
N ARG A 312 -11.66 -21.80 -3.90
CA ARG A 312 -13.03 -22.28 -3.67
C ARG A 312 -13.80 -22.38 -4.97
N LYS A 313 -14.52 -23.48 -5.11
CA LYS A 313 -15.44 -23.72 -6.22
C LYS A 313 -16.66 -22.80 -6.08
N ILE A 314 -17.00 -22.09 -7.15
CA ILE A 314 -18.19 -21.25 -7.24
C ILE A 314 -19.23 -21.90 -8.17
N HIS A 315 -18.76 -22.38 -9.32
CA HIS A 315 -19.64 -23.02 -10.30
C HIS A 315 -20.28 -24.30 -9.74
N GLY A 316 -21.61 -24.38 -9.83
CA GLY A 316 -22.40 -25.50 -9.31
C GLY A 316 -22.65 -25.47 -7.79
N VAL A 317 -22.08 -24.50 -7.07
CA VAL A 317 -22.33 -24.26 -5.63
C VAL A 317 -23.21 -23.04 -5.44
N VAL A 318 -22.91 -21.96 -6.16
CA VAL A 318 -23.68 -20.71 -6.16
C VAL A 318 -24.54 -20.67 -7.43
N GLU A 319 -25.86 -20.54 -7.24
CA GLU A 319 -26.78 -20.38 -8.36
C GLU A 319 -26.67 -18.95 -8.94
N PRO A 320 -26.50 -18.81 -10.27
CA PRO A 320 -26.48 -17.51 -10.91
C PRO A 320 -27.88 -16.89 -10.89
N LEU A 321 -27.96 -15.56 -10.76
CA LEU A 321 -29.19 -14.84 -11.07
C LEU A 321 -29.48 -14.90 -12.56
N ASP A 322 -30.76 -14.79 -12.92
CA ASP A 322 -31.13 -14.64 -14.32
C ASP A 322 -30.57 -13.34 -14.90
N PHE A 323 -30.29 -13.32 -16.21
CA PHE A 323 -29.58 -12.22 -16.84
C PHE A 323 -30.32 -10.87 -16.73
N PRO A 324 -31.64 -10.77 -17.00
CA PRO A 324 -32.38 -9.53 -16.82
C PRO A 324 -32.38 -9.04 -15.37
N GLU A 325 -32.52 -9.95 -14.40
CA GLU A 325 -32.49 -9.60 -12.97
C GLU A 325 -31.11 -9.11 -12.52
N ALA A 326 -30.05 -9.82 -12.91
CA ALA A 326 -28.68 -9.42 -12.64
C ALA A 326 -28.35 -8.04 -13.26
N LEU A 327 -28.86 -7.78 -14.47
CA LEU A 327 -28.70 -6.51 -15.16
C LEU A 327 -29.45 -5.38 -14.46
N ALA A 328 -30.69 -5.63 -14.00
CA ALA A 328 -31.47 -4.66 -13.23
C ALA A 328 -30.77 -4.30 -11.90
N GLN A 329 -30.25 -5.30 -11.17
CA GLN A 329 -29.48 -5.06 -9.94
C GLN A 329 -28.19 -4.26 -10.22
N LEU A 330 -27.49 -4.56 -11.31
CA LEU A 330 -26.31 -3.80 -11.71
C LEU A 330 -26.66 -2.33 -11.99
N ILE A 331 -27.70 -2.08 -12.79
CA ILE A 331 -28.18 -0.71 -13.10
C ILE A 331 -28.62 0.00 -11.82
N GLY A 332 -29.27 -0.69 -10.90
CA GLY A 332 -29.60 -0.15 -9.57
C GLY A 332 -28.38 0.33 -8.79
N LYS A 333 -27.21 -0.30 -8.97
CA LYS A 333 -25.96 0.06 -8.27
C LYS A 333 -25.14 1.12 -9.00
N ILE A 334 -24.93 0.99 -10.31
CA ILE A 334 -24.03 1.87 -11.08
C ILE A 334 -24.76 2.94 -11.92
N GLY A 335 -26.08 2.80 -12.06
CA GLY A 335 -26.91 3.66 -12.89
C GLY A 335 -27.08 5.07 -12.31
N PRO A 336 -27.48 6.06 -13.13
CA PRO A 336 -27.79 5.97 -14.56
C PRO A 336 -26.59 5.58 -15.43
N VAL A 337 -26.71 4.79 -16.50
CA VAL A 337 -25.56 4.29 -17.29
C VAL A 337 -25.90 4.10 -18.77
N ARG A 338 -24.94 4.34 -19.67
CA ARG A 338 -25.11 4.14 -21.12
C ARG A 338 -24.97 2.68 -21.53
N LEU A 339 -25.63 2.28 -22.61
CA LEU A 339 -25.48 0.96 -23.24
C LEU A 339 -24.00 0.63 -23.50
N HIS A 340 -23.25 1.55 -24.11
CA HIS A 340 -21.84 1.33 -24.41
C HIS A 340 -20.99 1.14 -23.15
N THR A 341 -21.36 1.79 -22.05
CA THR A 341 -20.66 1.64 -20.77
C THR A 341 -20.99 0.30 -20.10
N LEU A 342 -22.25 -0.16 -20.20
CA LEU A 342 -22.68 -1.48 -19.70
C LEU A 342 -21.91 -2.64 -20.36
N ARG A 343 -21.46 -2.47 -21.61
CA ARG A 343 -20.60 -3.45 -22.30
C ARG A 343 -19.28 -3.73 -21.57
N PHE A 344 -18.81 -2.85 -20.68
CA PHE A 344 -17.61 -3.07 -19.86
C PHE A 344 -17.90 -3.79 -18.54
N PHE A 345 -19.15 -4.12 -18.27
CA PHE A 345 -19.57 -4.89 -17.10
C PHE A 345 -20.18 -6.24 -17.51
N VAL A 346 -20.83 -6.30 -18.67
CA VAL A 346 -21.50 -7.52 -19.19
C VAL A 346 -20.59 -8.26 -20.17
N SER A 347 -20.52 -9.59 -20.07
CA SER A 347 -19.69 -10.44 -20.96
C SER A 347 -20.51 -11.16 -22.05
N ARG A 348 -21.79 -10.79 -22.22
CA ARG A 348 -22.71 -11.31 -23.24
C ARG A 348 -22.69 -10.46 -24.52
N PRO A 349 -23.20 -10.99 -25.66
CA PRO A 349 -23.37 -10.23 -26.90
C PRO A 349 -24.18 -8.94 -26.70
N VAL A 350 -23.91 -7.94 -27.56
CA VAL A 350 -24.54 -6.61 -27.44
C VAL A 350 -26.02 -6.67 -27.80
N GLU A 351 -26.39 -7.55 -28.73
CA GLU A 351 -27.75 -7.80 -29.18
C GLU A 351 -28.62 -8.29 -28.03
N GLU A 352 -28.13 -9.28 -27.29
CA GLU A 352 -28.80 -9.84 -26.11
C GLU A 352 -28.93 -8.80 -24.98
N LEU A 353 -27.88 -8.01 -24.75
CA LEU A 353 -27.93 -6.90 -23.80
C LEU A 353 -28.99 -5.86 -24.17
N ALA A 354 -29.10 -5.50 -25.46
CA ALA A 354 -30.07 -4.52 -25.92
C ALA A 354 -31.51 -5.05 -25.85
N GLU A 355 -31.72 -6.35 -26.11
CA GLU A 355 -33.02 -7.02 -25.94
C GLU A 355 -33.45 -7.05 -24.48
N ALA A 356 -32.58 -7.50 -23.57
CA ALA A 356 -32.86 -7.52 -22.14
C ALA A 356 -33.17 -6.12 -21.57
N LEU A 357 -32.47 -5.07 -22.03
CA LEU A 357 -32.78 -3.70 -21.64
C LEU A 357 -34.16 -3.24 -22.10
N ARG A 358 -34.59 -3.63 -23.31
CA ARG A 358 -35.93 -3.31 -23.82
C ARG A 358 -37.02 -4.05 -23.04
N GLU A 359 -36.79 -5.31 -22.69
CA GLU A 359 -37.71 -6.10 -21.85
C GLU A 359 -37.87 -5.44 -20.48
N LEU A 360 -36.75 -5.13 -19.82
CA LEU A 360 -36.77 -4.46 -18.51
C LEU A 360 -37.43 -3.06 -18.54
N GLU A 361 -37.28 -2.33 -19.66
CA GLU A 361 -37.95 -1.04 -19.87
C GLU A 361 -39.46 -1.23 -20.08
N ASN A 362 -39.88 -2.23 -20.88
CA ASN A 362 -41.29 -2.55 -21.12
C ASN A 362 -42.01 -3.06 -19.86
N GLU A 363 -41.31 -3.81 -19.01
CA GLU A 363 -41.80 -4.29 -17.72
C GLU A 363 -41.88 -3.19 -16.66
N GLY A 364 -41.21 -2.04 -16.89
CA GLY A 364 -41.13 -0.96 -15.92
C GLY A 364 -40.21 -1.28 -14.73
N THR A 365 -39.20 -2.12 -14.92
CA THR A 365 -38.17 -2.40 -13.90
C THR A 365 -37.08 -1.33 -13.91
N ILE A 366 -36.72 -0.85 -15.11
CA ILE A 366 -35.76 0.25 -15.32
C ILE A 366 -36.42 1.43 -16.04
N CYS A 367 -35.84 2.62 -15.90
CA CYS A 367 -36.29 3.83 -16.56
C CYS A 367 -35.21 4.39 -17.49
N ARG A 368 -35.62 4.87 -18.66
CA ARG A 368 -34.75 5.55 -19.62
C ARG A 368 -34.77 7.06 -19.38
N VAL A 369 -33.59 7.62 -19.10
CA VAL A 369 -33.36 9.04 -18.91
C VAL A 369 -32.50 9.56 -20.06
N VAL A 370 -32.91 10.66 -20.68
CA VAL A 370 -32.14 11.28 -21.76
C VAL A 370 -31.34 12.44 -21.19
N ALA A 371 -30.01 12.40 -21.37
CA ALA A 371 -29.11 13.48 -20.96
C ALA A 371 -28.50 14.17 -22.17
N LEU A 372 -28.32 15.49 -22.07
CA LEU A 372 -27.80 16.29 -23.16
C LEU A 372 -26.26 16.23 -23.18
N GLN A 373 -25.67 15.55 -24.16
CA GLN A 373 -24.23 15.49 -24.37
C GLN A 373 -23.88 15.68 -25.86
N PRO A 374 -23.38 16.86 -26.23
CA PRO A 374 -23.77 17.64 -27.42
C PRO A 374 -25.13 17.33 -28.07
N ASP A 375 -25.44 16.06 -28.27
CA ASP A 375 -26.69 15.45 -28.71
C ASP A 375 -27.43 14.75 -27.55
N PRO A 376 -28.75 14.54 -27.64
CA PRO A 376 -29.50 13.74 -26.67
C PRO A 376 -28.99 12.30 -26.63
N THR A 377 -28.61 11.81 -25.44
CA THR A 377 -28.08 10.46 -25.24
C THR A 377 -28.88 9.69 -24.19
N ASP A 378 -29.20 8.44 -24.49
CA ASP A 378 -29.99 7.57 -23.62
C ASP A 378 -29.14 6.95 -22.50
N TYR A 379 -29.64 7.06 -21.27
CA TYR A 379 -29.13 6.43 -20.06
C TYR A 379 -30.20 5.52 -19.45
N TYR A 380 -29.79 4.35 -18.98
CA TYR A 380 -30.63 3.42 -18.23
C TYR A 380 -30.42 3.61 -16.73
N SER A 381 -31.50 3.76 -15.97
CA SER A 381 -31.47 4.11 -14.55
C SER A 381 -32.53 3.34 -13.77
N SER A 382 -32.40 3.30 -12.44
CA SER A 382 -33.49 2.89 -11.57
C SER A 382 -34.57 3.97 -11.50
N HIS A 383 -35.78 3.61 -11.08
CA HIS A 383 -36.87 4.57 -10.89
C HIS A 383 -36.52 5.64 -9.84
N GLU A 384 -35.90 5.24 -8.72
CA GLU A 384 -35.45 6.16 -7.67
C GLU A 384 -34.42 7.18 -8.17
N ASP A 385 -33.50 6.73 -9.03
CA ASP A 385 -32.49 7.61 -9.63
C ASP A 385 -33.11 8.57 -10.64
N ALA A 386 -34.05 8.09 -11.47
CA ALA A 386 -34.75 8.91 -12.45
C ALA A 386 -35.57 10.02 -11.78
N GLU A 387 -36.28 9.70 -10.69
CA GLU A 387 -37.06 10.69 -9.91
C GLU A 387 -36.16 11.77 -9.32
N LYS A 388 -34.97 11.41 -8.79
CA LYS A 388 -34.01 12.39 -8.26
C LYS A 388 -33.52 13.39 -9.31
N LEU A 389 -33.39 12.95 -10.57
CA LEU A 389 -32.94 13.80 -11.68
C LEU A 389 -33.97 14.84 -12.13
N LEU A 390 -35.23 14.71 -11.76
CA LEU A 390 -36.27 15.71 -12.06
C LEU A 390 -36.04 17.02 -11.32
N SER A 391 -35.26 16.99 -10.23
CA SER A 391 -34.96 18.16 -9.41
C SER A 391 -33.47 18.50 -9.43
N PRO A 392 -33.09 19.78 -9.31
CA PRO A 392 -31.69 20.17 -9.22
C PRO A 392 -31.06 19.62 -7.93
N ILE A 393 -30.01 18.83 -8.10
CA ILE A 393 -29.28 18.18 -7.00
C ILE A 393 -28.13 19.09 -6.54
N THR A 394 -27.92 19.21 -5.24
CA THR A 394 -26.77 19.92 -4.68
C THR A 394 -25.49 19.09 -4.82
N GLU A 395 -24.48 19.65 -5.46
CA GLU A 395 -23.18 18.98 -5.61
C GLU A 395 -22.38 19.00 -4.31
N ASP A 396 -21.88 17.83 -3.90
CA ASP A 396 -20.86 17.73 -2.87
C ASP A 396 -19.50 18.16 -3.44
N ARG A 397 -18.97 19.28 -2.94
CA ARG A 397 -17.70 19.88 -3.40
C ARG A 397 -16.49 19.45 -2.57
N LYS A 398 -16.58 18.37 -1.76
CA LYS A 398 -15.44 17.83 -1.01
C LYS A 398 -14.33 17.38 -1.97
N MET A 399 -13.08 17.75 -1.65
CA MET A 399 -11.90 17.33 -2.39
C MET A 399 -11.60 15.85 -2.13
N ARG A 400 -11.24 15.11 -3.19
CA ARG A 400 -10.93 13.67 -3.12
C ARG A 400 -9.75 13.33 -4.01
N ILE A 401 -8.78 12.62 -3.45
CA ILE A 401 -7.69 12.00 -4.21
C ILE A 401 -8.11 10.55 -4.49
N LEU A 402 -8.25 10.19 -5.77
CA LEU A 402 -8.75 8.89 -6.20
C LEU A 402 -7.67 8.07 -6.92
N ALA A 403 -7.82 6.75 -6.93
CA ALA A 403 -7.09 5.90 -7.84
C ALA A 403 -7.73 5.90 -9.24
N GLN A 404 -6.95 5.72 -10.31
CA GLN A 404 -7.50 5.60 -11.66
C GLN A 404 -8.39 4.35 -11.85
N SER A 405 -8.23 3.34 -10.99
CA SER A 405 -9.07 2.15 -10.98
C SER A 405 -10.43 2.38 -10.32
N ASP A 406 -10.59 3.48 -9.59
CA ASP A 406 -11.81 3.79 -8.85
C ASP A 406 -13.03 3.76 -9.79
N PRO A 407 -14.15 3.13 -9.40
CA PRO A 407 -15.34 3.03 -10.24
C PRO A 407 -15.81 4.39 -10.77
N PHE A 408 -15.79 5.44 -9.94
CA PHE A 408 -16.19 6.79 -10.33
C PHE A 408 -15.21 7.38 -11.35
N CYS A 409 -13.90 7.34 -11.07
CA CYS A 409 -12.88 7.85 -11.99
C CYS A 409 -12.86 7.09 -13.33
N SER A 410 -13.04 5.77 -13.29
CA SER A 410 -12.99 4.91 -14.49
C SER A 410 -14.11 5.22 -15.47
N ARG A 411 -15.25 5.70 -14.97
CA ARG A 411 -16.42 6.08 -15.75
C ARG A 411 -16.19 7.35 -16.56
N PHE A 412 -15.53 8.34 -15.96
CA PHE A 412 -15.23 9.65 -16.57
C PHE A 412 -13.79 9.73 -17.10
N ILE A 413 -13.13 8.59 -17.32
CA ILE A 413 -11.70 8.54 -17.62
C ILE A 413 -11.31 9.34 -18.88
N GLN A 414 -12.21 9.49 -19.86
CA GLN A 414 -11.94 10.29 -21.05
C GLN A 414 -11.92 11.79 -20.73
N GLU A 415 -12.86 12.29 -19.93
CA GLU A 415 -12.90 13.67 -19.45
C GLU A 415 -11.67 13.99 -18.59
N VAL A 416 -11.34 13.07 -17.68
CA VAL A 416 -10.12 13.16 -16.86
C VAL A 416 -8.88 13.25 -17.75
N ARG A 417 -8.77 12.42 -18.79
CA ARG A 417 -7.63 12.42 -19.72
C ARG A 417 -7.58 13.67 -20.61
N MET A 418 -8.72 14.27 -20.95
CA MET A 418 -8.76 15.53 -21.69
C MET A 418 -8.20 16.67 -20.85
N ILE A 419 -8.55 16.73 -19.57
CA ILE A 419 -8.15 17.82 -18.66
C ILE A 419 -6.73 17.60 -18.10
N LEU A 420 -6.47 16.44 -17.52
CA LEU A 420 -5.22 16.15 -16.79
C LEU A 420 -4.13 15.48 -17.65
N LYS A 421 -4.41 15.31 -18.95
CA LYS A 421 -3.58 14.58 -19.93
C LYS A 421 -3.42 13.09 -19.57
N GLN A 422 -2.90 12.30 -20.49
CA GLN A 422 -2.65 10.88 -20.26
C GLN A 422 -1.44 10.66 -19.35
N GLY A 423 -1.53 9.70 -18.43
CA GLY A 423 -0.44 9.32 -17.51
C GLY A 423 -0.91 8.39 -16.41
N TRP A 424 0.02 7.86 -15.63
CA TRP A 424 -0.26 7.04 -14.43
C TRP A 424 -0.13 7.92 -13.18
N TYR A 425 -1.23 8.49 -12.71
CA TYR A 425 -1.26 9.42 -11.57
C TYR A 425 -2.55 9.22 -10.76
N HIS A 426 -2.58 9.72 -9.53
CA HIS A 426 -3.80 9.82 -8.74
C HIS A 426 -4.52 11.12 -9.11
N PRO A 427 -5.67 11.08 -9.80
CA PRO A 427 -6.44 12.28 -10.06
C PRO A 427 -7.02 12.87 -8.77
N VAL A 428 -7.00 14.19 -8.70
CA VAL A 428 -7.61 14.97 -7.62
C VAL A 428 -8.89 15.59 -8.16
N PHE A 429 -10.00 15.31 -7.48
CA PHE A 429 -11.32 15.80 -7.82
C PHE A 429 -11.80 16.80 -6.76
N LYS A 430 -12.54 17.82 -7.21
CA LYS A 430 -13.40 18.63 -6.35
C LYS A 430 -14.83 18.44 -6.85
N GLY A 431 -15.61 17.68 -6.08
CA GLY A 431 -16.89 17.16 -6.56
C GLY A 431 -16.72 16.35 -7.84
N VAL A 432 -17.40 16.78 -8.91
CA VAL A 432 -17.32 16.11 -10.23
C VAL A 432 -16.07 16.49 -11.03
N ASP A 433 -15.47 17.65 -10.73
CA ASP A 433 -14.41 18.21 -11.59
C ASP A 433 -13.02 17.64 -11.26
N PRO A 434 -12.28 17.13 -12.24
CA PRO A 434 -10.87 16.83 -12.07
C PRO A 434 -10.06 18.13 -12.07
N ILE A 435 -9.47 18.48 -10.92
CA ILE A 435 -8.75 19.75 -10.73
C ILE A 435 -7.23 19.60 -10.81
N GLY A 436 -6.71 18.39 -10.59
CA GLY A 436 -5.27 18.18 -10.49
C GLY A 436 -4.87 16.72 -10.46
N ARG A 437 -3.58 16.47 -10.32
CA ARG A 437 -3.02 15.11 -10.37
C ARG A 437 -1.79 14.98 -9.47
N ILE A 438 -1.56 13.78 -8.97
CA ILE A 438 -0.40 13.45 -8.15
C ILE A 438 0.30 12.23 -8.75
N LEU A 439 1.55 12.41 -9.18
CA LEU A 439 2.40 11.35 -9.66
C LEU A 439 3.22 10.79 -8.49
N MET A 440 2.76 9.69 -7.90
CA MET A 440 3.46 9.04 -6.79
C MET A 440 3.43 7.51 -6.90
N PHE A 441 4.48 6.85 -6.40
CA PHE A 441 4.60 5.40 -6.34
C PHE A 441 5.49 4.96 -5.19
N VAL A 442 5.29 3.73 -4.72
CA VAL A 442 6.09 3.17 -3.61
C VAL A 442 7.36 2.55 -4.17
N VAL A 443 8.53 2.98 -3.65
CA VAL A 443 9.87 2.49 -4.03
C VAL A 443 10.60 2.09 -2.76
N ASN A 444 11.14 0.87 -2.70
CA ASN A 444 12.10 0.47 -1.66
C ASN A 444 11.74 0.95 -0.23
N ASP A 445 10.47 0.80 0.12
CA ASP A 445 9.88 1.10 1.44
C ASP A 445 9.57 2.59 1.72
N TYR A 446 9.78 3.53 0.78
CA TYR A 446 9.31 4.92 0.85
C TYR A 446 8.31 5.28 -0.28
N LEU A 447 7.61 6.40 -0.12
CA LEU A 447 6.72 6.96 -1.14
C LEU A 447 7.48 8.01 -1.96
N GLU A 448 7.67 7.76 -3.25
CA GLU A 448 8.28 8.71 -4.17
C GLU A 448 7.19 9.54 -4.86
N ILE A 449 7.17 10.85 -4.60
CA ILE A 449 6.24 11.82 -5.17
C ILE A 449 7.01 12.63 -6.22
N LYS A 450 6.83 12.27 -7.49
CA LYS A 450 7.54 12.90 -8.60
C LYS A 450 7.02 14.30 -8.89
N ASP A 451 5.71 14.46 -9.02
CA ASP A 451 5.10 15.76 -9.30
C ASP A 451 3.69 15.83 -8.71
N VAL A 452 3.32 17.00 -8.21
CA VAL A 452 1.97 17.34 -7.76
C VAL A 452 1.51 18.52 -8.60
N ASN A 453 0.41 18.40 -9.34
CA ASN A 453 -0.16 19.52 -10.09
C ASN A 453 -1.50 19.91 -9.49
N ILE A 454 -1.54 21.05 -8.79
CA ILE A 454 -2.73 21.59 -8.11
C ILE A 454 -2.74 23.13 -8.25
N PRO A 455 -3.86 23.75 -8.67
CA PRO A 455 -3.99 25.21 -8.71
C PRO A 455 -3.87 25.88 -7.33
N HIS A 456 -3.36 27.12 -7.28
CA HIS A 456 -3.10 27.85 -6.02
C HIS A 456 -4.36 28.05 -5.18
N SER A 457 -5.53 28.24 -5.82
CA SER A 457 -6.82 28.42 -5.15
C SER A 457 -7.27 27.22 -4.29
N TYR A 458 -6.73 26.02 -4.53
CA TYR A 458 -7.14 24.79 -3.86
C TYR A 458 -6.12 24.26 -2.85
N LEU A 459 -5.05 25.01 -2.62
CA LEU A 459 -3.89 24.53 -1.88
C LEU A 459 -4.19 24.16 -0.43
N ASP A 460 -5.03 24.92 0.27
CA ASP A 460 -5.37 24.65 1.68
C ASP A 460 -6.21 23.36 1.82
N GLU A 461 -7.25 23.18 0.99
CA GLU A 461 -8.06 21.95 0.97
C GLU A 461 -7.23 20.73 0.53
N PHE A 462 -6.30 20.95 -0.41
CA PHE A 462 -5.38 19.93 -0.88
C PHE A 462 -4.45 19.48 0.24
N LYS A 463 -3.94 20.41 1.05
CA LYS A 463 -3.07 20.11 2.21
C LYS A 463 -3.71 19.08 3.12
N ASP A 464 -4.96 19.31 3.54
CA ASP A 464 -5.66 18.42 4.47
C ASP A 464 -5.91 17.04 3.86
N THR A 465 -6.44 17.01 2.63
CA THR A 465 -6.74 15.77 1.91
C THR A 465 -5.47 14.96 1.61
N PHE A 466 -4.38 15.64 1.28
CA PHE A 466 -3.09 15.01 1.01
C PHE A 466 -2.44 14.50 2.29
N ASN A 467 -2.57 15.22 3.40
CA ASN A 467 -2.09 14.75 4.70
C ASN A 467 -2.78 13.45 5.13
N GLU A 468 -4.10 13.37 5.02
CA GLU A 468 -4.88 12.15 5.31
C GLU A 468 -4.40 10.96 4.46
N LEU A 469 -4.12 11.20 3.18
CA LEU A 469 -3.57 10.17 2.30
C LEU A 469 -2.19 9.71 2.77
N LEU A 470 -1.27 10.62 3.06
CA LEU A 470 0.09 10.31 3.52
C LEU A 470 0.09 9.56 4.86
N GLU A 471 -0.81 9.93 5.78
CA GLU A 471 -0.99 9.21 7.05
C GLU A 471 -1.49 7.78 6.86
N ASN A 472 -2.35 7.53 5.87
CA ASN A 472 -2.78 6.17 5.51
C ASN A 472 -1.65 5.33 4.90
N TYR A 473 -0.70 5.96 4.19
CA TYR A 473 0.47 5.24 3.67
C TYR A 473 1.38 4.71 4.79
N ARG A 474 1.38 5.31 5.98
CA ARG A 474 2.09 4.78 7.15
C ARG A 474 1.63 3.36 7.53
N ASP A 475 0.33 3.09 7.46
CA ASP A 475 -0.22 1.75 7.71
C ASP A 475 0.25 0.70 6.69
N ARG A 476 0.90 1.13 5.59
CA ARG A 476 1.54 0.24 4.61
C ARG A 476 3.01 -0.01 4.92
N LEU A 477 3.52 0.44 6.07
CA LEU A 477 4.94 0.45 6.41
C LEU A 477 5.74 1.38 5.49
N VAL A 478 5.10 2.46 5.04
CA VAL A 478 5.69 3.48 4.15
C VAL A 478 5.55 4.83 4.83
N ASP A 479 6.49 5.13 5.73
CA ASP A 479 6.40 6.32 6.59
C ASP A 479 7.15 7.53 6.06
N VAL A 480 8.09 7.31 5.14
CA VAL A 480 8.90 8.35 4.54
C VAL A 480 8.34 8.67 3.16
N SER A 481 8.20 9.96 2.89
CA SER A 481 7.79 10.45 1.57
C SER A 481 8.84 11.42 1.04
N VAL A 482 9.23 11.27 -0.23
CA VAL A 482 10.21 12.13 -0.89
C VAL A 482 9.53 12.85 -2.06
N MET A 483 9.63 14.17 -2.11
CA MET A 483 9.01 15.01 -3.12
C MET A 483 10.06 15.70 -4.00
N HIS A 484 9.82 15.69 -5.32
CA HIS A 484 10.74 16.24 -6.33
C HIS A 484 10.26 17.56 -6.95
N SER A 485 9.02 17.63 -7.40
CA SER A 485 8.45 18.83 -8.00
C SER A 485 7.01 19.11 -7.57
N PHE A 486 6.62 20.38 -7.67
CA PHE A 486 5.26 20.85 -7.52
C PHE A 486 4.94 21.79 -8.69
N ASN A 487 3.80 21.57 -9.34
CA ASN A 487 3.37 22.26 -10.55
C ASN A 487 4.43 22.27 -11.67
N GLY A 488 5.25 21.21 -11.76
CA GLY A 488 6.34 21.10 -12.74
C GLY A 488 7.60 21.93 -12.40
N VAL A 489 7.60 22.64 -11.27
CA VAL A 489 8.75 23.37 -10.74
C VAL A 489 9.41 22.52 -9.66
N PRO A 490 10.75 22.41 -9.62
CA PRO A 490 11.45 21.75 -8.53
C PRO A 490 11.06 22.31 -7.17
N VAL A 491 10.95 21.46 -6.15
CA VAL A 491 10.43 21.85 -4.83
C VAL A 491 11.21 22.94 -4.12
N HIS A 492 12.50 23.12 -4.43
CA HIS A 492 13.33 24.18 -3.88
C HIS A 492 13.03 25.56 -4.47
N ASP A 493 12.54 25.59 -5.72
CA ASP A 493 12.26 26.80 -6.49
C ASP A 493 10.78 27.24 -6.39
N CYS A 494 9.96 26.50 -5.64
CA CYS A 494 8.55 26.84 -5.44
C CYS A 494 8.38 28.13 -4.61
N ASP A 495 7.26 28.82 -4.82
CA ASP A 495 6.87 30.06 -4.15
C ASP A 495 6.63 29.87 -2.64
N GLU A 496 6.67 30.98 -1.89
CA GLU A 496 6.54 30.99 -0.43
C GLU A 496 5.26 30.30 0.08
N ASN A 497 4.14 30.35 -0.68
CA ASN A 497 2.91 29.68 -0.27
C ASN A 497 3.05 28.16 -0.32
N ILE A 498 3.60 27.63 -1.42
CA ILE A 498 3.87 26.20 -1.56
C ILE A 498 4.91 25.75 -0.52
N GLN A 499 5.96 26.53 -0.28
CA GLN A 499 6.93 26.24 0.78
C GLN A 499 6.27 26.16 2.16
N GLY A 500 5.35 27.09 2.47
CA GLY A 500 4.57 27.09 3.70
C GLY A 500 3.75 25.81 3.87
N ILE A 501 3.05 25.37 2.82
CA ILE A 501 2.26 24.13 2.84
C ILE A 501 3.13 22.89 3.01
N LEU A 502 4.27 22.84 2.33
CA LEU A 502 5.20 21.72 2.46
C LEU A 502 5.77 21.65 3.87
N SER A 503 6.13 22.79 4.46
CA SER A 503 6.54 22.88 5.86
C SER A 503 5.43 22.41 6.81
N ASP A 504 4.19 22.86 6.62
CA ASP A 504 3.04 22.42 7.41
C ASP A 504 2.79 20.91 7.30
N LEU A 505 2.99 20.33 6.11
CA LEU A 505 2.91 18.89 5.86
C LEU A 505 4.10 18.12 6.43
N GLY A 506 5.09 18.79 7.00
CA GLY A 506 6.29 18.19 7.60
C GLY A 506 7.37 17.78 6.59
N PHE A 507 7.37 18.37 5.39
CA PHE A 507 8.46 18.22 4.44
C PHE A 507 9.62 19.17 4.76
N VAL A 508 10.84 18.64 4.77
CA VAL A 508 12.09 19.38 5.01
C VAL A 508 13.04 19.14 3.85
N SER A 509 13.88 20.12 3.51
CA SER A 509 14.90 19.95 2.47
C SER A 509 15.87 18.81 2.80
N MET A 510 16.19 17.98 1.81
CA MET A 510 17.20 16.91 1.94
C MET A 510 18.64 17.44 1.96
N GLY A 511 18.86 18.75 1.77
CA GLY A 511 20.20 19.37 1.71
C GLY A 511 20.93 19.17 0.38
N ASP A 512 20.34 18.42 -0.56
CA ASP A 512 20.84 18.25 -1.94
C ASP A 512 20.43 19.39 -2.88
N GLY A 513 19.57 20.31 -2.40
CA GLY A 513 19.05 21.42 -3.18
C GLY A 513 17.98 21.03 -4.20
N GLU A 514 17.54 19.77 -4.24
CA GLU A 514 16.59 19.31 -5.26
C GLU A 514 15.31 18.72 -4.66
N ARG A 515 15.41 17.99 -3.53
CA ARG A 515 14.32 17.15 -3.01
C ARG A 515 13.98 17.46 -1.57
N TYR A 516 12.72 17.23 -1.22
CA TYR A 516 12.20 17.40 0.14
C TYR A 516 11.76 16.04 0.69
N ILE A 517 11.97 15.82 1.98
CA ILE A 517 11.66 14.58 2.69
C ILE A 517 10.69 14.85 3.85
N ARG A 518 9.70 13.99 4.02
CA ARG A 518 8.80 13.96 5.17
C ARG A 518 9.03 12.67 5.97
N GLY A 519 9.10 12.79 7.29
CA GLY A 519 9.15 11.66 8.21
C GLY A 519 10.50 10.96 8.34
N GLY A 520 11.56 11.50 7.72
CA GLY A 520 12.92 10.96 7.80
C GLY A 520 13.99 12.03 7.62
N ILE A 521 15.23 11.66 7.96
CA ILE A 521 16.43 12.51 7.93
C ILE A 521 17.36 12.02 6.82
N VAL A 522 18.14 12.93 6.24
CA VAL A 522 19.15 12.62 5.22
C VAL A 522 20.52 12.95 5.78
N GLU A 523 21.15 11.93 6.37
CA GLU A 523 22.51 12.00 6.90
C GLU A 523 23.26 10.75 6.42
N PRO A 524 23.50 10.62 5.10
CA PRO A 524 24.10 9.43 4.56
C PRO A 524 25.57 9.37 4.99
N ARG A 525 25.97 8.20 5.47
CA ARG A 525 27.34 7.91 5.88
C ARG A 525 27.98 6.91 4.95
N PRO A 526 29.31 6.96 4.77
CA PRO A 526 29.98 6.01 3.93
C PRO A 526 29.86 4.61 4.55
N ARG A 527 29.54 3.65 3.69
CA ARG A 527 29.20 2.29 4.09
C ARG A 527 30.31 1.58 4.88
N ASN A 528 31.56 1.90 4.57
CA ASN A 528 32.73 1.38 5.28
C ASN A 528 32.76 1.83 6.76
N GLU A 529 32.31 3.04 7.07
CA GLU A 529 32.17 3.56 8.43
C GLU A 529 31.05 2.83 9.18
N VAL A 530 29.89 2.64 8.55
CA VAL A 530 28.77 1.89 9.13
C VAL A 530 29.17 0.43 9.42
N ASN A 531 29.85 -0.22 8.47
CA ASN A 531 30.36 -1.58 8.67
C ASN A 531 31.42 -1.63 9.79
N ARG A 532 32.27 -0.61 9.91
CA ARG A 532 33.26 -0.51 10.99
C ARG A 532 32.59 -0.40 12.36
N LEU A 533 31.59 0.48 12.49
CA LEU A 533 30.77 0.59 13.70
C LEU A 533 30.10 -0.76 14.03
N LEU A 534 29.54 -1.43 13.02
CA LEU A 534 28.93 -2.74 13.19
C LEU A 534 29.93 -3.79 13.71
N PHE A 535 31.12 -3.87 13.12
CA PHE A 535 32.15 -4.82 13.56
C PHE A 535 32.65 -4.52 14.97
N HIS A 536 32.65 -3.26 15.37
CA HIS A 536 32.99 -2.86 16.73
C HIS A 536 31.90 -3.27 17.72
N THR A 537 30.62 -2.96 17.46
CA THR A 537 29.51 -3.30 18.35
C THR A 537 29.34 -4.81 18.52
N HIS A 538 29.57 -5.60 17.45
CA HIS A 538 29.48 -7.07 17.51
C HIS A 538 30.79 -7.77 17.93
N ASN A 539 31.76 -7.02 18.46
CA ASN A 539 33.01 -7.53 19.02
C ASN A 539 33.90 -8.31 18.04
N ILE A 540 33.81 -8.02 16.74
CA ILE A 540 34.65 -8.63 15.69
C ILE A 540 35.89 -7.76 15.42
N HIS A 541 35.75 -6.45 15.61
CA HIS A 541 36.83 -5.48 15.46
C HIS A 541 37.98 -5.79 16.42
N GLN A 542 39.22 -5.55 15.99
CA GLN A 542 40.43 -5.95 16.71
C GLN A 542 40.61 -5.34 18.12
N ILE A 543 39.85 -4.30 18.46
CA ILE A 543 39.90 -3.61 19.77
C ILE A 543 38.74 -4.03 20.67
N SER A 544 37.63 -4.48 20.09
CA SER A 544 36.41 -4.83 20.81
C SER A 544 36.30 -6.33 21.11
N ARG A 545 37.24 -7.15 20.63
CA ARG A 545 37.22 -8.59 20.90
C ARG A 545 37.30 -8.88 22.38
N TRP A 546 36.65 -9.95 22.79
CA TRP A 546 36.79 -10.44 24.15
C TRP A 546 38.13 -11.15 24.34
N GLU A 547 38.64 -11.09 25.57
CA GLU A 547 39.95 -11.66 25.92
C GLU A 547 40.04 -13.17 25.62
N ASN A 548 38.98 -13.93 25.96
CA ASN A 548 38.95 -15.39 25.84
C ASN A 548 37.53 -15.91 25.48
N GLU A 549 37.48 -17.14 24.96
CA GLU A 549 36.25 -17.82 24.53
C GLU A 549 35.21 -17.99 25.64
N THR A 550 35.62 -18.20 26.89
CA THR A 550 34.71 -18.38 28.03
C THR A 550 33.98 -17.09 28.41
N TYR A 551 34.62 -15.93 28.20
CA TYR A 551 33.98 -14.63 28.44
C TYR A 551 32.97 -14.32 27.32
N ALA A 552 33.36 -14.55 26.06
CA ALA A 552 32.50 -14.40 24.90
C ALA A 552 31.21 -15.23 25.01
N LEU A 553 31.32 -16.49 25.49
CA LEU A 553 30.18 -17.39 25.66
C LEU A 553 29.19 -16.93 26.74
N LYS A 554 29.59 -16.06 27.68
CA LYS A 554 28.69 -15.55 28.72
C LYS A 554 27.80 -14.42 28.22
N GLU A 555 28.32 -13.62 27.29
CA GLU A 555 27.65 -12.45 26.73
C GLU A 555 26.84 -12.79 25.47
N ILE A 556 27.22 -13.84 24.73
CA ILE A 556 26.46 -14.26 23.54
C ILE A 556 25.34 -15.23 23.93
N ASP A 557 24.12 -14.91 23.50
CA ASP A 557 22.94 -15.76 23.73
C ASP A 557 22.93 -17.05 22.90
N GLU A 558 23.33 -17.00 21.62
CA GLU A 558 23.32 -18.16 20.73
C GLU A 558 24.52 -18.23 19.76
N LEU A 559 25.07 -19.44 19.59
CA LEU A 559 26.21 -19.72 18.74
C LEU A 559 25.98 -20.94 17.85
N ARG A 560 26.44 -20.90 16.60
CA ARG A 560 26.26 -22.02 15.67
C ARG A 560 27.46 -22.96 15.63
N ASP A 561 28.67 -22.41 15.61
CA ASP A 561 29.92 -23.17 15.52
C ASP A 561 31.14 -22.39 16.04
N ASP A 562 32.29 -23.06 16.02
CA ASP A 562 33.58 -22.49 16.45
C ASP A 562 34.03 -21.32 15.57
N PHE A 563 33.66 -21.30 14.28
CA PHE A 563 34.01 -20.22 13.36
C PHE A 563 33.40 -18.89 13.81
N ALA A 564 32.10 -18.90 14.16
CA ALA A 564 31.41 -17.71 14.66
C ALA A 564 32.00 -17.21 16.00
N LEU A 565 32.37 -18.13 16.90
CA LEU A 565 32.93 -17.75 18.21
C LEU A 565 34.35 -17.18 18.09
N ARG A 566 35.21 -17.82 17.30
CA ARG A 566 36.62 -17.44 17.18
C ARG A 566 36.82 -16.05 16.59
N GLY A 567 35.94 -15.59 15.70
CA GLY A 567 35.99 -14.24 15.15
C GLY A 567 35.84 -13.11 16.19
N ARG A 568 35.31 -13.43 17.39
CA ARG A 568 35.03 -12.47 18.48
C ARG A 568 35.99 -12.55 19.66
N CYS A 569 36.98 -13.45 19.62
CA CYS A 569 37.92 -13.69 20.71
C CYS A 569 39.36 -13.37 20.29
N GLU A 570 40.16 -12.81 21.19
CA GLU A 570 41.61 -12.62 20.97
C GLU A 570 42.37 -13.95 21.12
N MET A 571 42.09 -14.69 22.19
CA MET A 571 42.58 -16.04 22.41
C MET A 571 41.43 -17.04 22.27
N PHE A 572 41.72 -18.17 21.64
CA PHE A 572 40.78 -19.28 21.49
C PHE A 572 41.54 -20.59 21.62
N ARG A 573 41.29 -21.32 22.71
CA ARG A 573 42.01 -22.54 23.11
C ARG A 573 41.11 -23.77 23.19
N VAL A 574 39.85 -23.58 23.55
CA VAL A 574 38.86 -24.64 23.76
C VAL A 574 37.75 -24.53 22.70
N ASP A 575 37.33 -25.67 22.15
CA ASP A 575 36.24 -25.79 21.18
C ASP A 575 34.86 -25.74 21.86
N LEU A 576 33.84 -25.35 21.09
CA LEU A 576 32.47 -25.18 21.58
C LEU A 576 31.88 -26.48 22.14
N GLN A 577 32.27 -27.65 21.62
CA GLN A 577 31.80 -28.94 22.13
C GLN A 577 32.31 -29.22 23.55
N SER A 578 33.59 -28.92 23.83
CA SER A 578 34.14 -29.06 25.17
C SER A 578 33.56 -28.01 26.14
N MET A 579 33.30 -26.79 25.65
CA MET A 579 32.63 -25.75 26.44
C MET A 579 31.17 -26.08 26.75
N ALA A 580 30.45 -26.70 25.80
CA ALA A 580 29.06 -27.10 25.99
C ALA A 580 28.88 -28.04 27.19
N ALA A 581 29.84 -28.92 27.46
CA ALA A 581 29.83 -29.79 28.63
C ALA A 581 30.03 -29.03 29.95
N THR A 582 30.84 -27.96 29.93
CA THR A 582 31.21 -27.19 31.13
C THR A 582 30.11 -26.18 31.51
N GLU A 583 29.56 -25.49 30.52
CA GLU A 583 28.54 -24.43 30.69
C GLU A 583 27.10 -24.94 30.50
N GLN A 584 26.92 -26.27 30.39
CA GLN A 584 25.61 -26.93 30.20
C GLN A 584 24.79 -26.35 29.04
N LEU A 585 25.43 -26.12 27.89
CA LEU A 585 24.73 -25.64 26.71
C LEU A 585 23.87 -26.74 26.09
N HIS A 586 22.78 -26.34 25.46
CA HIS A 586 21.87 -27.25 24.77
C HIS A 586 21.85 -26.87 23.28
N GLN A 587 21.71 -27.87 22.42
CA GLN A 587 21.55 -27.71 20.98
C GLN A 587 20.06 -27.68 20.64
N GLY A 588 19.61 -26.60 20.01
CA GLY A 588 18.22 -26.40 19.63
C GLY A 588 18.09 -25.59 18.35
N THR A 589 16.85 -25.30 17.95
CA THR A 589 16.56 -24.52 16.74
C THR A 589 16.28 -23.07 17.11
N ASN A 590 16.95 -22.09 16.50
CA ASN A 590 16.67 -20.66 16.71
C ASN A 590 15.50 -20.14 15.86
N LEU A 591 15.10 -18.87 16.01
CA LEU A 591 13.95 -18.29 15.26
C LEU A 591 14.16 -18.25 13.74
N ARG A 592 15.39 -18.43 13.26
CA ARG A 592 15.78 -18.46 11.85
C ARG A 592 15.82 -19.88 11.27
N GLY A 593 15.54 -20.91 12.08
CA GLY A 593 15.51 -22.31 11.67
C GLY A 593 16.88 -23.01 11.62
N HIS A 594 17.91 -22.39 12.20
CA HIS A 594 19.25 -22.98 12.30
C HIS A 594 19.43 -23.70 13.62
N GLN A 595 20.24 -24.77 13.61
CA GLN A 595 20.67 -25.43 14.84
C GLN A 595 21.78 -24.60 15.50
N VAL A 596 21.59 -24.26 16.77
CA VAL A 596 22.48 -23.43 17.58
C VAL A 596 22.66 -24.02 18.97
N TRP A 597 23.77 -23.68 19.61
CA TRP A 597 24.05 -23.89 21.02
C TRP A 597 23.68 -22.66 21.81
N ALA A 598 22.87 -22.84 22.85
CA ALA A 598 22.47 -21.77 23.78
C ALA A 598 22.13 -22.35 25.15
N ARG A 599 21.93 -21.47 26.14
CA ARG A 599 21.44 -21.86 27.47
C ARG A 599 19.93 -22.17 27.41
N LEU A 600 19.46 -23.04 28.30
CA LEU A 600 18.04 -23.42 28.37
C LEU A 600 17.07 -22.22 28.48
N PRO A 601 17.32 -21.18 29.31
CA PRO A 601 16.44 -20.02 29.40
C PRO A 601 16.22 -19.28 28.08
N HIS A 602 17.24 -19.24 27.20
CA HIS A 602 17.11 -18.66 25.88
C HIS A 602 16.09 -19.43 25.04
N PHE A 603 16.16 -20.76 25.01
CA PHE A 603 15.18 -21.58 24.30
C PHE A 603 13.76 -21.45 24.86
N GLN A 604 13.60 -21.25 26.18
CA GLN A 604 12.29 -20.97 26.77
C GLN A 604 11.70 -19.66 26.24
N ARG A 605 12.53 -18.61 26.17
CA ARG A 605 12.15 -17.32 25.55
C ARG A 605 11.78 -17.48 24.08
N LEU A 606 12.59 -18.22 23.30
CA LEU A 606 12.31 -18.46 21.88
C LEU A 606 11.02 -19.26 21.66
N LEU A 607 10.75 -20.25 22.52
CA LEU A 607 9.51 -21.03 22.48
C LEU A 607 8.29 -20.15 22.81
N THR A 608 8.39 -19.30 23.83
CA THR A 608 7.35 -18.31 24.15
C THR A 608 7.07 -17.40 22.95
N ILE A 609 8.11 -16.87 22.28
CA ILE A 609 7.96 -16.00 21.09
C ILE A 609 7.24 -16.72 19.94
N ARG A 610 7.55 -18.01 19.70
CA ARG A 610 6.90 -18.80 18.65
C ARG A 610 5.40 -19.01 18.90
N ASN A 611 5.01 -19.03 20.18
CA ASN A 611 3.64 -19.20 20.66
C ASN A 611 2.84 -20.28 19.90
N ALA A 612 3.50 -21.41 19.62
CA ALA A 612 2.90 -22.52 18.89
C ALA A 612 2.69 -23.68 19.87
N PRO A 613 1.45 -24.12 20.12
CA PRO A 613 1.22 -25.28 20.99
C PRO A 613 1.78 -26.56 20.33
N PRO A 614 2.22 -27.54 21.12
CA PRO A 614 2.54 -28.86 20.60
C PRO A 614 1.27 -29.57 20.13
N ASN A 615 1.39 -30.52 19.19
CA ASN A 615 0.25 -31.32 18.78
C ASN A 615 -0.18 -32.26 19.92
N ASP A 616 -1.46 -32.64 19.93
CA ASP A 616 -2.02 -33.53 20.96
C ASP A 616 -1.29 -34.87 21.05
N ASP A 617 -0.86 -35.42 19.91
CA ASP A 617 -0.12 -36.68 19.84
C ASP A 617 1.30 -36.59 20.43
N ASP A 618 1.84 -35.38 20.59
CA ASP A 618 3.23 -35.15 21.02
C ASP A 618 3.36 -34.99 22.55
N PHE A 619 2.27 -34.79 23.30
CA PHE A 619 2.31 -34.56 24.76
C PHE A 619 3.00 -35.70 25.53
N GLY A 620 2.72 -36.95 25.18
CA GLY A 620 3.32 -38.10 25.86
C GLY A 620 4.85 -38.16 25.72
N VAL A 621 5.37 -37.63 24.62
CA VAL A 621 6.82 -37.56 24.35
C VAL A 621 7.44 -36.44 25.19
N LEU A 622 6.79 -35.27 25.21
CA LEU A 622 7.24 -34.12 25.99
C LEU A 622 7.22 -34.39 27.50
N GLU A 623 6.23 -35.14 27.99
CA GLU A 623 6.16 -35.54 29.40
C GLU A 623 7.28 -36.52 29.78
N PHE A 624 7.64 -37.44 28.88
CA PHE A 624 8.77 -38.35 29.10
C PHE A 624 10.08 -37.57 29.23
N PHE A 625 10.37 -36.69 28.27
CA PHE A 625 11.61 -35.91 28.23
C PHE A 625 11.67 -34.74 29.23
N ARG A 626 10.59 -34.53 29.98
CA ARG A 626 10.57 -33.66 31.16
C ARG A 626 11.29 -34.29 32.35
N ASN A 627 11.13 -35.61 32.52
CA ASN A 627 11.62 -36.37 33.66
C ASN A 627 12.84 -37.26 33.34
N HIS A 628 13.06 -37.60 32.07
CA HIS A 628 14.15 -38.48 31.61
C HIS A 628 14.87 -37.87 30.41
N ASN A 629 16.21 -37.91 30.40
CA ASN A 629 16.98 -37.31 29.31
C ASN A 629 17.47 -38.33 28.27
N ASP A 630 17.37 -39.64 28.53
CA ASP A 630 17.97 -40.68 27.70
C ASP A 630 17.00 -41.18 26.59
N PRO A 631 17.33 -40.99 25.31
CA PRO A 631 16.51 -41.49 24.20
C PRO A 631 16.44 -43.02 24.13
N SER A 632 17.43 -43.73 24.67
CA SER A 632 17.50 -45.21 24.62
C SER A 632 16.37 -45.83 25.43
N VAL A 633 16.10 -45.28 26.61
CA VAL A 633 15.01 -45.72 27.51
C VAL A 633 13.64 -45.49 26.86
N PHE A 634 13.48 -44.39 26.14
CA PHE A 634 12.24 -44.11 25.40
C PHE A 634 12.00 -45.13 24.28
N MET A 635 13.05 -45.40 23.48
CA MET A 635 12.98 -46.35 22.37
C MET A 635 12.71 -47.78 22.86
N GLU A 636 13.32 -48.20 23.96
CA GLU A 636 13.08 -49.53 24.57
C GLU A 636 11.65 -49.66 25.09
N ARG A 637 11.12 -48.64 25.77
CA ARG A 637 9.76 -48.66 26.33
C ARG A 637 8.67 -48.78 25.27
N LEU A 638 8.89 -48.20 24.09
CA LEU A 638 7.94 -48.21 22.97
C LEU A 638 8.32 -49.23 21.87
N ALA A 639 9.37 -50.03 22.08
CA ALA A 639 9.90 -50.98 21.10
C ALA A 639 10.14 -50.35 19.70
N MET A 640 10.62 -49.11 19.67
CA MET A 640 10.69 -48.28 18.47
C MET A 640 12.06 -48.36 17.78
N ARG A 641 12.09 -48.31 16.44
CA ARG A 641 13.34 -48.22 15.69
C ARG A 641 13.88 -46.79 15.67
N ARG A 642 15.21 -46.63 15.59
CA ARG A 642 15.87 -45.30 15.53
C ARG A 642 15.37 -44.39 14.40
N ALA A 643 14.92 -44.97 13.29
CA ALA A 643 14.34 -44.22 12.17
C ALA A 643 12.96 -43.64 12.48
N GLU A 644 12.12 -44.39 13.20
CA GLU A 644 10.79 -43.95 13.66
C GLU A 644 10.94 -42.88 14.75
N PHE A 645 11.87 -43.09 15.68
CA PHE A 645 12.20 -42.10 16.72
C PHE A 645 12.63 -40.75 16.13
N ARG A 646 13.48 -40.76 15.10
CA ARG A 646 13.87 -39.51 14.40
C ARG A 646 12.70 -38.82 13.72
N LYS A 647 11.74 -39.56 13.16
CA LYS A 647 10.54 -38.98 12.54
C LYS A 647 9.67 -38.26 13.58
N LEU A 648 9.63 -38.78 14.80
CA LEU A 648 8.87 -38.20 15.90
C LEU A 648 9.57 -36.98 16.53
N ILE A 649 10.89 -37.06 16.78
CA ILE A 649 11.63 -36.00 17.49
C ILE A 649 12.02 -34.82 16.60
N SER A 650 12.31 -35.07 15.31
CA SER A 650 12.77 -34.02 14.39
C SER A 650 11.80 -32.83 14.29
N PRO A 651 10.46 -33.03 14.18
CA PRO A 651 9.49 -31.95 14.27
C PRO A 651 9.55 -31.17 15.60
N LEU A 652 9.68 -31.87 16.73
CA LEU A 652 9.72 -31.27 18.07
C LEU A 652 10.98 -30.43 18.33
N VAL A 653 12.13 -30.86 17.80
CA VAL A 653 13.37 -30.08 17.84
C VAL A 653 13.29 -28.86 16.93
N ARG A 654 12.65 -28.97 15.76
CA ARG A 654 12.44 -27.83 14.85
C ARG A 654 11.48 -26.80 15.43
N SER A 655 10.39 -27.25 16.06
CA SER A 655 9.43 -26.37 16.73
C SER A 655 9.98 -25.77 18.03
N GLY A 656 11.03 -26.37 18.60
CA GLY A 656 11.74 -25.89 19.80
C GLY A 656 11.17 -26.41 21.13
N HIS A 657 10.22 -27.34 21.07
CA HIS A 657 9.67 -27.99 22.26
C HIS A 657 10.66 -28.99 22.89
N LEU A 658 11.63 -29.47 22.10
CA LEU A 658 12.74 -30.30 22.56
C LEU A 658 14.08 -29.67 22.20
N VAL A 659 15.05 -29.79 23.11
CA VAL A 659 16.46 -29.45 22.89
C VAL A 659 17.33 -30.66 23.22
N GLN A 660 18.49 -30.74 22.58
CA GLN A 660 19.44 -31.81 22.75
C GLN A 660 20.58 -31.36 23.69
N ASP A 661 20.92 -32.18 24.67
CA ASP A 661 22.05 -31.95 25.58
C ASP A 661 23.39 -32.31 24.91
N TYR A 662 24.52 -31.85 25.45
CA TYR A 662 25.86 -32.14 24.91
C TYR A 662 26.18 -33.65 24.89
N ARG A 663 25.55 -34.44 25.77
CA ARG A 663 25.66 -35.91 25.82
C ARG A 663 24.76 -36.63 24.81
N GLY A 664 24.00 -35.87 24.02
CA GLY A 664 23.04 -36.41 23.06
C GLY A 664 21.70 -36.85 23.67
N GLY A 665 21.43 -36.50 24.94
CA GLY A 665 20.11 -36.63 25.55
C GLY A 665 19.13 -35.56 25.06
N PHE A 666 17.84 -35.70 25.35
CA PHE A 666 16.82 -34.69 25.02
C PHE A 666 16.18 -34.12 26.29
N LYS A 667 15.77 -32.86 26.24
CA LYS A 667 15.07 -32.18 27.32
C LYS A 667 13.91 -31.36 26.78
N THR A 668 12.79 -31.42 27.47
CA THR A 668 11.60 -30.60 27.16
C THR A 668 11.82 -29.15 27.55
N VAL A 669 11.46 -28.24 26.64
CA VAL A 669 11.45 -26.79 26.87
C VAL A 669 10.01 -26.38 27.17
N GLU A 670 9.84 -25.66 28.28
CA GLU A 670 8.54 -25.09 28.67
C GLU A 670 8.55 -23.59 28.44
N SER A 671 7.41 -23.04 28.00
CA SER A 671 7.23 -21.61 27.88
C SER A 671 7.30 -20.92 29.24
N LEU A 672 7.72 -19.65 29.23
CA LEU A 672 7.77 -18.82 30.43
C LEU A 672 6.36 -18.60 30.98
N GLN A 673 6.06 -19.18 32.14
CA GLN A 673 4.77 -19.00 32.81
C GLN A 673 4.61 -17.54 33.28
N SER A 674 3.40 -16.97 33.17
CA SER A 674 3.03 -15.62 33.65
C SER A 674 3.65 -14.39 32.96
N SER A 675 4.14 -14.51 31.72
CA SER A 675 4.62 -13.36 30.95
C SER A 675 3.63 -12.97 29.84
N ASP A 676 3.39 -11.68 29.65
CA ASP A 676 2.62 -11.18 28.51
C ASP A 676 3.42 -11.44 27.22
N LEU A 677 2.82 -12.09 26.23
CA LEU A 677 3.51 -12.48 24.98
C LEU A 677 4.09 -11.27 24.27
N TRP A 678 3.32 -10.18 24.21
CA TRP A 678 3.77 -8.95 23.56
C TRP A 678 4.98 -8.37 24.28
N SER A 679 4.98 -8.34 25.61
CA SER A 679 6.14 -7.87 26.39
C SER A 679 7.45 -8.63 26.06
N VAL A 680 7.37 -9.96 25.87
CA VAL A 680 8.55 -10.81 25.54
C VAL A 680 8.99 -10.60 24.09
N LYS A 681 8.04 -10.48 23.16
CA LYS A 681 8.31 -10.15 21.75
C LYS A 681 8.96 -8.77 21.62
N ARG A 682 8.40 -7.78 22.30
CA ARG A 682 8.87 -6.40 22.34
C ARG A 682 10.29 -6.31 22.89
N SER A 683 10.58 -6.95 24.04
CA SER A 683 11.93 -6.92 24.60
C SER A 683 12.95 -7.55 23.67
N TYR A 684 12.61 -8.66 23.01
CA TYR A 684 13.49 -9.34 22.06
C TYR A 684 13.81 -8.46 20.84
N LEU A 685 12.80 -7.80 20.27
CA LEU A 685 13.02 -6.88 19.16
C LEU A 685 13.82 -5.65 19.58
N ARG A 686 13.60 -5.12 20.79
CA ARG A 686 14.36 -3.98 21.33
C ARG A 686 15.84 -4.32 21.47
N GLU A 687 16.17 -5.43 22.13
CA GLU A 687 17.55 -5.92 22.26
C GLU A 687 18.19 -6.13 20.88
N LEU A 688 17.46 -6.75 19.95
CA LEU A 688 17.96 -6.99 18.61
C LEU A 688 18.27 -5.70 17.86
N VAL A 689 17.45 -4.65 17.96
CA VAL A 689 17.69 -3.36 17.30
C VAL A 689 18.84 -2.60 17.97
N GLU A 690 18.97 -2.72 19.29
CA GLU A 690 20.02 -2.05 20.06
C GLU A 690 21.44 -2.47 19.65
N GLU A 691 21.60 -3.71 19.17
CA GLU A 691 22.91 -4.24 18.75
C GLU A 691 23.42 -3.69 17.40
N TYR A 692 22.56 -3.11 16.56
CA TYR A 692 22.95 -2.69 15.20
C TYR A 692 23.04 -1.17 15.09
N PRO A 693 24.12 -0.62 14.48
CA PRO A 693 24.27 0.82 14.31
C PRO A 693 23.27 1.40 13.32
N VAL A 694 23.04 0.69 12.21
CA VAL A 694 22.08 1.03 11.15
C VAL A 694 21.42 -0.26 10.66
N ILE A 695 20.11 -0.27 10.56
CA ILE A 695 19.33 -1.43 10.14
C ILE A 695 18.14 -1.02 9.27
N SER A 696 17.89 -1.74 8.18
CA SER A 696 16.66 -1.59 7.40
C SER A 696 15.57 -2.56 7.84
N MET A 697 14.32 -2.26 7.50
CA MET A 697 13.17 -3.13 7.82
C MET A 697 13.37 -4.56 7.31
N LYS A 698 13.84 -4.70 6.05
CA LYS A 698 14.14 -5.99 5.43
C LYS A 698 15.26 -6.76 6.13
N GLN A 699 16.25 -6.06 6.70
CA GLN A 699 17.32 -6.69 7.47
C GLN A 699 16.80 -7.17 8.82
N LEU A 700 16.06 -6.33 9.54
CA LEU A 700 15.45 -6.67 10.83
C LEU A 700 14.50 -7.86 10.71
N GLU A 701 13.67 -7.88 9.67
CA GLU A 701 12.81 -9.01 9.34
C GLU A 701 13.55 -10.34 9.12
N ARG A 702 14.79 -10.30 8.62
CA ARG A 702 15.62 -11.51 8.42
C ARG A 702 16.32 -11.93 9.70
N LEU A 703 16.70 -10.96 10.53
CA LEU A 703 17.37 -11.19 11.80
C LEU A 703 16.41 -11.73 12.87
N ALA A 704 15.23 -11.12 13.00
CA ALA A 704 14.19 -11.48 13.96
C ALA A 704 13.57 -12.87 13.67
N GLY A 705 13.53 -13.26 12.39
CA GLY A 705 13.05 -14.58 11.96
C GLY A 705 11.57 -14.59 11.53
N THR A 706 10.99 -15.79 11.43
CA THR A 706 9.61 -15.97 10.94
C THR A 706 8.46 -15.62 11.89
N PRO A 707 8.60 -15.60 13.24
CA PRO A 707 7.44 -15.44 14.14
C PRO A 707 6.97 -13.99 14.28
N PHE A 708 7.73 -13.03 13.77
CA PHE A 708 7.38 -11.61 13.83
C PHE A 708 6.69 -11.15 12.55
N SER A 709 5.59 -10.43 12.72
CA SER A 709 4.96 -9.75 11.60
C SER A 709 5.70 -8.43 11.29
N PRO A 710 5.68 -7.96 10.03
CA PRO A 710 6.23 -6.64 9.71
C PRO A 710 5.59 -5.50 10.51
N GLU A 711 4.30 -5.62 10.86
CA GLU A 711 3.59 -4.64 11.69
C GLU A 711 4.18 -4.60 13.12
N GLU A 712 4.36 -5.77 13.75
CA GLU A 712 4.97 -5.87 15.10
C GLU A 712 6.38 -5.26 15.13
N ILE A 713 7.15 -5.44 14.06
CA ILE A 713 8.49 -4.86 13.95
C ILE A 713 8.41 -3.34 13.78
N SER A 714 7.48 -2.85 12.97
CA SER A 714 7.28 -1.41 12.75
C SER A 714 6.86 -0.69 14.02
N ASP A 715 5.93 -1.28 14.78
CA ASP A 715 5.46 -0.72 16.04
C ASP A 715 6.64 -0.51 17.02
N VAL A 716 7.55 -1.48 17.14
CA VAL A 716 8.75 -1.35 17.98
C VAL A 716 9.73 -0.30 17.46
N LEU A 717 9.90 -0.20 16.13
CA LEU A 717 10.76 0.83 15.53
C LEU A 717 10.20 2.24 15.78
N HIS A 718 8.88 2.42 15.67
CA HIS A 718 8.24 3.70 15.97
C HIS A 718 8.35 4.09 17.43
N GLU A 719 8.22 3.16 18.37
CA GLU A 719 8.47 3.45 19.78
C GLU A 719 9.88 4.01 20.01
N PHE A 720 10.90 3.45 19.36
CA PHE A 720 12.27 3.97 19.45
C PHE A 720 12.47 5.33 18.78
N GLU A 721 11.69 5.63 17.72
CA GLU A 721 11.66 6.96 17.10
C GLU A 721 11.03 7.98 18.05
N GLU A 722 9.90 7.64 18.69
CA GLU A 722 9.22 8.48 19.67
C GLU A 722 10.08 8.71 20.93
N ASP A 723 10.80 7.69 21.38
CA ASP A 723 11.78 7.75 22.47
C ASP A 723 13.05 8.57 22.08
N GLY A 724 13.20 8.95 20.80
CA GLY A 724 14.34 9.70 20.28
C GLY A 724 15.67 8.91 20.23
N THR A 725 15.62 7.59 20.43
CA THR A 725 16.80 6.71 20.44
C THR A 725 17.27 6.39 19.01
N LEU A 726 16.33 6.25 18.08
CA LEU A 726 16.60 5.98 16.66
C LEU A 726 16.29 7.20 15.80
N ILE A 727 17.13 7.39 14.79
CA ILE A 727 16.86 8.26 13.65
C ILE A 727 16.44 7.40 12.46
N LYS A 728 15.41 7.83 11.72
CA LYS A 728 14.94 7.17 10.50
C LYS A 728 15.31 8.00 9.28
N GLY A 729 15.76 7.35 8.20
CA GLY A 729 15.88 7.98 6.89
C GLY A 729 16.95 7.35 6.01
N PHE A 730 17.61 8.17 5.19
CA PHE A 730 18.71 7.73 4.33
C PHE A 730 20.03 7.92 5.06
N LEU A 731 20.54 6.83 5.64
CA LEU A 731 21.69 6.85 6.55
C LEU A 731 22.97 6.22 5.97
N VAL A 732 22.88 5.56 4.81
CA VAL A 732 24.01 4.86 4.18
C VAL A 732 24.14 5.33 2.74
N ASP A 733 25.36 5.69 2.33
CA ASP A 733 25.69 6.03 0.94
C ASP A 733 25.30 4.89 -0.01
N ASP A 734 24.78 5.26 -1.19
CA ASP A 734 24.32 4.37 -2.26
C ASP A 734 23.14 3.44 -1.92
N GLN A 735 22.66 3.45 -0.67
CA GLN A 735 21.50 2.67 -0.26
C GLN A 735 20.20 3.46 -0.48
N HIS A 736 19.34 2.91 -1.33
CA HIS A 736 18.04 3.50 -1.67
C HIS A 736 16.89 2.94 -0.83
N ASP A 737 17.19 2.32 0.32
CA ASP A 737 16.21 1.79 1.27
C ASP A 737 16.22 2.65 2.55
N ILE A 738 15.05 2.88 3.15
CA ILE A 738 14.96 3.53 4.47
C ILE A 738 15.67 2.67 5.52
N SER A 739 16.45 3.33 6.37
CA SER A 739 17.14 2.69 7.49
C SER A 739 16.89 3.44 8.80
N TRP A 740 16.96 2.70 9.90
CA TRP A 740 16.95 3.18 11.26
C TRP A 740 18.36 3.11 11.82
N GLY A 741 18.84 4.20 12.40
CA GLY A 741 20.17 4.27 12.97
C GLY A 741 20.16 4.78 14.39
N ARG A 742 21.06 4.26 15.24
CA ARG A 742 21.21 4.75 16.62
C ARG A 742 22.06 6.01 16.63
N LYS A 743 21.45 7.13 17.01
CA LYS A 743 22.13 8.43 17.02
C LYS A 743 23.42 8.40 17.83
N GLU A 744 23.40 7.81 19.02
CA GLU A 744 24.58 7.72 19.89
C GLU A 744 25.74 6.91 19.29
N ILE A 745 25.45 5.82 18.58
CA ILE A 745 26.48 4.97 17.96
C ILE A 745 27.02 5.65 16.72
N LEU A 746 26.16 6.29 15.94
CA LEU A 746 26.56 7.07 14.78
C LEU A 746 27.42 8.25 15.22
N ASP A 747 27.08 8.98 16.28
CA ASP A 747 27.87 10.13 16.75
C ASP A 747 29.16 9.74 17.52
N SER A 748 29.46 8.44 17.60
CA SER A 748 30.66 7.94 18.30
C SER A 748 31.96 8.30 17.57
N LYS A 749 33.06 8.39 18.33
CA LYS A 749 34.40 8.80 17.83
C LYS A 749 34.90 7.88 16.71
N GLU A 750 35.69 8.44 15.79
CA GLU A 750 36.36 7.69 14.71
C GLU A 750 37.08 6.44 15.24
N ILE A 751 36.49 5.28 14.99
CA ILE A 751 37.09 3.97 15.26
C ILE A 751 38.21 3.75 14.23
N PRO A 752 39.37 3.21 14.63
CA PRO A 752 40.44 2.88 13.68
C PRO A 752 39.97 1.82 12.69
N LYS A 753 40.66 1.73 11.55
CA LYS A 753 40.31 0.77 10.50
C LYS A 753 40.32 -0.67 11.01
N THR A 754 39.27 -1.40 10.65
CA THR A 754 39.12 -2.83 10.91
C THR A 754 40.14 -3.59 10.08
N ARG A 755 40.72 -4.65 10.66
CA ARG A 755 41.45 -5.65 9.87
C ARG A 755 40.54 -6.31 8.83
N ASP A 756 41.16 -6.84 7.78
CA ASP A 756 40.45 -7.70 6.83
C ASP A 756 39.95 -8.97 7.53
N LEU A 757 38.79 -9.47 7.13
CA LEU A 757 38.14 -10.58 7.79
C LEU A 757 37.20 -11.34 6.85
N VAL A 758 36.85 -12.56 7.26
CA VAL A 758 35.83 -13.37 6.59
C VAL A 758 34.69 -13.65 7.55
N ILE A 759 33.46 -13.35 7.14
CA ILE A 759 32.25 -13.70 7.89
C ILE A 759 31.76 -15.06 7.37
N PRO A 760 31.77 -16.12 8.20
CA PRO A 760 31.28 -17.42 7.79
C PRO A 760 29.75 -17.45 7.71
N PRO A 761 29.17 -18.38 6.92
CA PRO A 761 27.72 -18.53 6.81
C PRO A 761 27.04 -18.99 8.10
N SER A 762 27.82 -19.39 9.10
CA SER A 762 27.35 -19.74 10.44
C SER A 762 27.18 -18.53 11.36
N ASP A 763 27.81 -17.40 11.04
CA ASP A 763 27.77 -16.19 11.86
C ASP A 763 26.38 -15.52 11.80
N PRO A 764 25.83 -15.03 12.93
CA PRO A 764 24.59 -14.27 12.93
C PRO A 764 24.57 -13.07 11.97
N LEU A 765 25.70 -12.38 11.78
CA LEU A 765 25.80 -11.20 10.91
C LEU A 765 25.59 -11.52 9.42
N ILE A 766 25.69 -12.78 9.01
CA ILE A 766 25.44 -13.13 7.60
C ILE A 766 24.01 -12.76 7.16
N HIS A 767 23.06 -12.75 8.10
CA HIS A 767 21.67 -12.38 7.83
C HIS A 767 21.52 -10.87 7.56
N TYR A 768 22.31 -10.04 8.25
CA TYR A 768 22.40 -8.60 7.99
C TYR A 768 22.93 -8.32 6.58
N PHE A 769 23.96 -9.06 6.16
CA PHE A 769 24.56 -8.94 4.82
C PHE A 769 23.84 -9.74 3.72
N GLY A 770 22.69 -10.33 4.03
CA GLY A 770 22.01 -11.28 3.13
C GLY A 770 21.50 -10.69 1.81
N SER A 771 21.19 -9.39 1.74
CA SER A 771 20.82 -8.71 0.48
C SER A 771 22.02 -8.63 -0.44
N ILE A 772 23.13 -8.16 0.10
CA ILE A 772 24.40 -7.97 -0.61
C ILE A 772 24.93 -9.30 -1.14
N LEU A 773 24.85 -10.34 -0.33
CA LEU A 773 25.26 -11.68 -0.71
C LEU A 773 24.51 -12.17 -1.98
N ARG A 774 23.21 -11.85 -2.09
CA ARG A 774 22.37 -12.24 -3.23
C ARG A 774 22.52 -11.31 -4.42
N GLU A 775 22.49 -10.00 -4.18
CA GLU A 775 22.46 -8.98 -5.23
C GLU A 775 23.84 -8.82 -5.88
N ARG A 776 24.91 -8.77 -5.08
CA ARG A 776 26.27 -8.58 -5.59
C ARG A 776 26.95 -9.89 -5.99
N PHE A 777 26.80 -10.95 -5.19
CA PHE A 777 27.55 -12.20 -5.38
C PHE A 777 26.69 -13.39 -5.83
N GLY A 778 25.36 -13.25 -5.93
CA GLY A 778 24.47 -14.34 -6.38
C GLY A 778 24.34 -15.52 -5.42
N PHE A 779 24.84 -15.41 -4.18
CA PHE A 779 24.79 -16.49 -3.19
C PHE A 779 23.69 -16.29 -2.14
N GLY A 780 23.01 -17.38 -1.78
CA GLY A 780 22.06 -17.37 -0.66
C GLY A 780 22.71 -17.59 0.71
N SER A 781 23.82 -18.34 0.74
CA SER A 781 24.66 -18.59 1.92
C SER A 781 26.07 -18.93 1.43
N ALA A 782 27.06 -18.19 1.92
CA ALA A 782 28.47 -18.30 1.55
C ALA A 782 29.32 -17.58 2.61
N TYR A 783 30.63 -17.80 2.58
CA TYR A 783 31.62 -17.04 3.33
C TYR A 783 31.80 -15.69 2.63
N LEU A 784 31.70 -14.58 3.38
CA LEU A 784 31.80 -13.22 2.84
C LEU A 784 33.15 -12.61 3.24
N VAL A 785 33.93 -12.18 2.25
CA VAL A 785 35.29 -11.66 2.42
C VAL A 785 35.26 -10.13 2.42
N PHE A 786 35.79 -9.54 3.48
CA PHE A 786 35.89 -8.09 3.64
C PHE A 786 37.34 -7.62 3.53
N HIS A 787 37.54 -6.59 2.72
CA HIS A 787 38.78 -5.83 2.65
C HIS A 787 38.47 -4.35 2.86
N LYS A 788 39.17 -3.70 3.80
CA LYS A 788 38.87 -2.29 4.17
C LYS A 788 37.37 -2.04 4.41
N GLU A 789 36.76 -2.95 5.19
CA GLU A 789 35.34 -2.89 5.56
C GLU A 789 34.34 -2.97 4.42
N GLU A 790 34.80 -3.24 3.19
CA GLU A 790 33.95 -3.48 2.03
C GLU A 790 33.93 -4.97 1.66
N PRO A 791 32.75 -5.53 1.31
CA PRO A 791 32.67 -6.90 0.85
C PRO A 791 33.19 -6.99 -0.58
N ILE A 792 34.32 -7.67 -0.79
CA ILE A 792 35.00 -7.76 -2.10
C ILE A 792 34.81 -9.12 -2.80
N ALA A 793 34.50 -10.16 -2.04
CA ALA A 793 34.28 -11.50 -2.57
C ALA A 793 33.38 -12.32 -1.65
N ALA A 794 32.78 -13.37 -2.21
CA ALA A 794 32.09 -14.41 -1.47
C ALA A 794 32.45 -15.80 -2.05
N PHE A 795 32.55 -16.80 -1.20
CA PHE A 795 32.89 -18.16 -1.62
C PHE A 795 32.10 -19.22 -0.85
N LYS A 796 31.83 -20.35 -1.51
CA LYS A 796 31.28 -21.53 -0.85
C LYS A 796 32.39 -22.52 -0.60
N ALA A 797 32.38 -23.10 0.59
CA ALA A 797 33.32 -24.14 0.94
C ALA A 797 32.66 -25.25 1.75
N ASN A 798 33.17 -26.46 1.55
CA ASN A 798 32.84 -27.62 2.38
C ASN A 798 33.97 -27.86 3.37
N THR A 799 33.60 -27.96 4.63
CA THR A 799 34.54 -28.23 5.71
C THR A 799 34.60 -29.74 5.94
N ARG A 800 35.68 -30.40 5.51
CA ARG A 800 35.90 -31.85 5.70
C ARG A 800 37.35 -32.15 6.06
N ASN A 801 37.56 -33.11 6.96
CA ASN A 801 38.89 -33.59 7.37
C ASN A 801 39.87 -32.48 7.76
N SER A 802 39.41 -31.48 8.52
CA SER A 802 40.21 -30.31 8.90
C SER A 802 40.78 -29.51 7.71
N THR A 803 40.10 -29.53 6.56
CA THR A 803 40.40 -28.68 5.39
C THR A 803 39.16 -27.91 4.93
N ILE A 804 39.37 -26.76 4.29
CA ILE A 804 38.32 -25.92 3.69
C ILE A 804 38.39 -26.08 2.18
N GLU A 805 37.51 -26.91 1.61
CA GLU A 805 37.47 -27.17 0.18
C GLU A 805 36.59 -26.12 -0.52
N VAL A 806 37.18 -25.24 -1.31
CA VAL A 806 36.47 -24.16 -2.02
C VAL A 806 35.78 -24.72 -3.27
N THR A 807 34.45 -24.66 -3.28
CA THR A 807 33.63 -25.20 -4.38
C THR A 807 33.18 -24.14 -5.37
N ASP A 808 33.00 -22.90 -4.90
CA ASP A 808 32.47 -21.79 -5.70
C ASP A 808 33.03 -20.46 -5.19
N PHE A 809 33.28 -19.50 -6.07
CA PHE A 809 33.89 -18.21 -5.75
C PHE A 809 33.39 -17.13 -6.71
N VAL A 810 32.97 -15.99 -6.15
CA VAL A 810 32.61 -14.79 -6.89
C VAL A 810 33.23 -13.61 -6.17
N GLY A 811 34.01 -12.79 -6.87
CA GLY A 811 34.65 -11.60 -6.29
C GLY A 811 35.01 -10.58 -7.37
N ASP A 812 35.39 -9.39 -6.92
CA ASP A 812 35.82 -8.32 -7.82
C ASP A 812 37.14 -8.69 -8.51
N SER A 813 37.20 -8.55 -9.84
CA SER A 813 38.37 -8.95 -10.64
C SER A 813 39.65 -8.21 -10.25
N ASP A 814 39.52 -6.95 -9.86
CA ASP A 814 40.65 -6.07 -9.56
C ASP A 814 41.23 -6.32 -8.15
N LEU A 815 40.46 -6.97 -7.27
CA LEU A 815 40.81 -7.26 -5.87
C LEU A 815 40.89 -8.77 -5.58
N GLU A 816 41.00 -9.60 -6.61
CA GLU A 816 41.04 -11.07 -6.46
C GLU A 816 42.26 -11.53 -5.64
N LYS A 817 43.40 -10.84 -5.76
CA LYS A 817 44.63 -11.13 -4.99
C LYS A 817 44.45 -10.83 -3.51
N GLU A 818 43.82 -9.70 -3.19
CA GLU A 818 43.48 -9.30 -1.84
C GLU A 818 42.47 -10.29 -1.24
N ALA A 819 41.42 -10.66 -1.98
CA ALA A 819 40.46 -11.67 -1.54
C ALA A 819 41.15 -12.99 -1.18
N LEU A 820 42.06 -13.48 -2.03
CA LEU A 820 42.83 -14.70 -1.77
C LEU A 820 43.76 -14.59 -0.56
N ARG A 821 44.36 -13.42 -0.31
CA ARG A 821 45.15 -13.17 0.90
C ARG A 821 44.28 -13.33 2.14
N VAL A 822 43.13 -12.66 2.18
CA VAL A 822 42.21 -12.68 3.32
C VAL A 822 41.65 -14.08 3.56
N MET A 823 41.33 -14.83 2.50
CA MET A 823 40.92 -16.23 2.62
C MET A 823 42.02 -17.11 3.23
N LYS A 824 43.29 -16.92 2.83
CA LYS A 824 44.43 -17.67 3.39
C LYS A 824 44.66 -17.32 4.87
N GLU A 825 44.53 -16.05 5.24
CA GLU A 825 44.61 -15.60 6.63
C GLU A 825 43.52 -16.25 7.47
N PHE A 826 42.27 -16.24 7.01
CA PHE A 826 41.15 -16.92 7.68
C PHE A 826 41.40 -18.44 7.86
N ALA A 827 41.86 -19.11 6.80
CA ALA A 827 42.21 -20.53 6.85
C ALA A 827 43.34 -20.83 7.85
N TRP A 828 44.35 -19.94 7.92
CA TRP A 828 45.44 -20.03 8.88
C TRP A 828 44.97 -19.80 10.32
N GLU A 829 44.10 -18.80 10.55
CA GLU A 829 43.51 -18.51 11.87
C GLU A 829 42.75 -19.70 12.43
N HIS A 830 42.15 -20.52 11.57
CA HIS A 830 41.41 -21.73 11.95
C HIS A 830 42.22 -23.02 11.89
N GLN A 831 43.49 -22.97 11.51
CA GLN A 831 44.35 -24.15 11.32
C GLN A 831 43.78 -25.16 10.30
N MET A 832 43.08 -24.67 9.28
CA MET A 832 42.43 -25.47 8.25
C MET A 832 42.86 -25.00 6.86
N PRO A 833 43.75 -25.71 6.15
CA PRO A 833 44.24 -25.25 4.86
C PRO A 833 43.13 -25.25 3.79
N LEU A 834 43.22 -24.29 2.86
CA LEU A 834 42.36 -24.19 1.68
C LEU A 834 42.77 -25.23 0.63
N THR A 835 41.79 -25.94 0.09
CA THR A 835 41.97 -26.96 -0.95
C THR A 835 40.89 -26.84 -2.04
N GLY A 836 41.07 -27.52 -3.17
CA GLY A 836 40.07 -27.61 -4.25
C GLY A 836 40.58 -27.15 -5.61
N GLU A 837 40.03 -27.70 -6.70
CA GLU A 837 40.44 -27.37 -8.08
C GLU A 837 40.23 -25.90 -8.42
N LEU A 838 39.15 -25.29 -7.91
CA LEU A 838 38.86 -23.87 -8.12
C LEU A 838 39.89 -22.99 -7.40
N TYR A 839 40.25 -23.34 -6.17
CA TYR A 839 41.28 -22.63 -5.42
C TYR A 839 42.66 -22.68 -6.10
N GLU A 840 43.07 -23.83 -6.64
CA GLU A 840 44.34 -23.93 -7.39
C GLU A 840 44.31 -23.10 -8.68
N LYS A 841 43.16 -23.01 -9.36
CA LYS A 841 42.96 -22.10 -10.51
C LYS A 841 43.05 -20.62 -10.10
N LEU A 842 42.46 -20.23 -8.98
CA LEU A 842 42.55 -18.87 -8.46
C LEU A 842 43.98 -18.54 -8.01
N ARG A 843 44.69 -19.48 -7.39
CA ARG A 843 46.07 -19.33 -6.94
C ARG A 843 47.08 -19.17 -8.08
N SER A 844 46.79 -19.73 -9.24
CA SER A 844 47.67 -19.72 -10.43
C SER A 844 47.47 -18.49 -11.32
N ARG A 845 46.40 -17.73 -11.11
CA ARG A 845 46.16 -16.41 -11.70
C ARG A 845 46.82 -15.33 -10.85
#